data_AF-A0A0K0K248-F1
#
_entry.id   AF-A0A0K0K248-F1
#
_cell.length_a   1.000
_cell.length_b   1.000
_cell.length_c   1.000
_cell.angle_alpha   90.00
_cell.angle_beta   90.00
_cell.angle_gamma   90.00
#
_symmetry.space_group_name_H-M   'P 1'
#
loop_
_entity.id
_entity.type
_entity.pdbx_description
1 polymer ?
#
loop_
_entity_poly.entity_id
_entity_poly.type
_entity_poly.pdbx_seq_one_letter_code
_entity_poly.pdbx_strand_id
1 'polypeptide(L)'
;MTMKTRHLRMNIHSIILPPTDDEENTNEIDSQDLVAAPSALPASNVLSTKAWTEKTLCEIESEWQEWADGNSTMYIPSVVGSISSALLKAIAGQIGKKLLNHLYERLFPTPDPITMEQILEAVEQMLNQILSKEVRTRVHLELEGLQRNIVTFLEDVENFEKRIILDAEDDVIQPQAIIDSIQTLNQLFINRIPQFRNPDYKALLLPLYVQAANLHIGFLKDVVDNASEWGLNAKQKQEFTKRFLDAIKEYSNYFISTYQEDFQKQFTKKIQYVLKYRNFMILNVLDFVSLWPMLRFDKLIIKTSSYLYESGQQTEVNIDPTYPYSSWANLNRIFQGFLNKELQSVTARNFNAEVSIAGNPVSLYTRHLTMGNLKSSYSGGKSVQMGYGEGGGCPSSPGVKYCEKYTVTASNMSRGLTHANVGHNYSSSGGSSHMRVIDTHTVKFSDKTMSDVSTLLDIGHSNWINYPEYKIRNIIGLPPFLQANATNLIDGPQSQYRPNDSGTLRTVVTSFQRRDHDPYTSYDGGIRHTMHFGYGFDAVTVSPLEYFSTYNVSDKAGFLSLERHGNNGDRIVIPAARESHHGFIYTLYNPYDTDYKVDIYLKYAAPQQTRIGLYLNGWGTTPTVHTQTNNDGIEDMGPATKIQKILSDFTLPKESNSALLLENYQGANPLYVDSIIITKAGVTPISI
;
A
#
# COMPACT_ATOMS: atom_id res chain seq x y z
N MET A 1 -45.44 6.35 -32.13
CA MET A 1 -45.91 7.49 -32.95
C MET A 1 -44.86 8.60 -32.83
N THR A 2 -44.19 8.90 -33.94
CA THR A 2 -43.35 10.07 -34.24
C THR A 2 -42.07 10.36 -33.40
N MET A 3 -40.94 10.15 -34.09
CA MET A 3 -39.58 10.63 -33.78
C MET A 3 -39.48 12.16 -33.70
N LYS A 4 -38.52 12.66 -32.91
CA LYS A 4 -37.82 13.92 -33.16
C LYS A 4 -36.35 13.81 -32.72
N THR A 5 -35.47 13.59 -33.69
CA THR A 5 -34.01 13.73 -33.59
C THR A 5 -33.64 15.17 -33.93
N ARG A 6 -32.77 15.81 -33.15
CA ARG A 6 -32.19 17.13 -33.46
C ARG A 6 -30.67 16.99 -33.56
N HIS A 7 -30.16 17.11 -34.79
CA HIS A 7 -28.75 17.37 -35.08
C HIS A 7 -28.43 18.85 -34.93
N LEU A 8 -27.25 19.18 -34.43
CA LEU A 8 -26.59 20.46 -34.65
C LEU A 8 -25.09 20.25 -34.93
N ARG A 9 -24.68 20.87 -36.03
CA ARG A 9 -23.38 20.86 -36.71
C ARG A 9 -22.32 21.62 -35.92
N MET A 10 -21.05 21.27 -36.13
CA MET A 10 -19.93 22.19 -35.97
C MET A 10 -19.11 22.27 -37.27
N ASN A 11 -18.71 23.50 -37.58
CA ASN A 11 -18.16 23.98 -38.84
C ASN A 11 -16.72 23.50 -39.10
N ILE A 12 -16.43 23.19 -40.36
CA ILE A 12 -15.07 23.14 -40.92
C ILE A 12 -14.92 24.40 -41.79
N HIS A 13 -13.86 25.18 -41.56
CA HIS A 13 -13.42 26.23 -42.47
C HIS A 13 -12.19 25.74 -43.25
N SER A 14 -12.35 25.80 -44.56
CA SER A 14 -11.38 25.55 -45.62
C SER A 14 -10.54 26.79 -45.92
N ILE A 15 -9.25 26.61 -46.24
CA ILE A 15 -8.49 27.50 -47.13
C ILE A 15 -7.69 26.61 -48.09
N ILE A 16 -7.76 26.93 -49.39
CA ILE A 16 -7.13 26.26 -50.55
C ILE A 16 -6.24 27.32 -51.25
N LEU A 17 -4.99 27.05 -51.66
CA LEU A 17 -4.47 26.74 -53.02
C LEU A 17 -2.97 27.20 -53.11
N PRO A 18 -2.16 26.89 -54.15
CA PRO A 18 -1.90 25.65 -54.92
C PRO A 18 -0.34 25.41 -55.15
N PRO A 19 0.11 24.48 -56.04
CA PRO A 19 1.42 23.82 -55.97
C PRO A 19 2.46 24.29 -57.02
N THR A 20 3.70 23.81 -56.89
CA THR A 20 4.66 23.66 -58.01
C THR A 20 5.59 22.47 -57.77
N ASP A 21 5.76 21.70 -58.85
CA ASP A 21 6.51 20.45 -59.05
C ASP A 21 8.04 20.59 -58.94
N ASP A 22 8.74 19.48 -58.66
CA ASP A 22 9.68 18.85 -59.61
C ASP A 22 10.30 17.53 -59.07
N GLU A 23 10.49 16.60 -60.02
CA GLU A 23 10.98 15.21 -59.98
C GLU A 23 12.44 15.08 -59.47
N GLU A 24 12.95 13.97 -58.91
CA GLU A 24 13.26 12.69 -59.56
C GLU A 24 13.55 11.55 -58.52
N ASN A 25 12.79 10.47 -58.64
CA ASN A 25 13.17 9.05 -58.80
C ASN A 25 14.38 8.41 -58.06
N THR A 26 14.13 7.32 -57.30
CA THR A 26 14.46 5.93 -57.71
C THR A 26 14.04 4.86 -56.69
N ASN A 27 13.16 3.96 -57.15
CA ASN A 27 13.02 2.51 -56.89
C ASN A 27 13.48 1.87 -55.56
N GLU A 28 12.53 1.29 -54.82
CA GLU A 28 12.49 -0.17 -54.58
C GLU A 28 11.12 -0.60 -54.02
N ILE A 29 10.57 -1.68 -54.59
CA ILE A 29 9.31 -2.32 -54.21
C ILE A 29 9.64 -3.64 -53.48
N ASP A 30 8.82 -3.90 -52.46
CA ASP A 30 8.51 -5.16 -51.75
C ASP A 30 9.48 -5.76 -50.74
N SER A 31 9.13 -5.54 -49.47
CA SER A 31 8.76 -6.67 -48.60
C SER A 31 7.60 -6.28 -47.69
N GLN A 32 6.42 -6.83 -47.97
CA GLN A 32 5.29 -6.89 -47.04
C GLN A 32 5.59 -7.89 -45.91
N ASP A 33 4.97 -7.60 -44.76
CA ASP A 33 4.69 -8.48 -43.61
C ASP A 33 5.79 -8.75 -42.58
N LEU A 34 6.06 -7.73 -41.75
CA LEU A 34 6.12 -7.92 -40.29
C LEU A 34 5.31 -6.80 -39.64
N VAL A 35 4.10 -7.17 -39.18
CA VAL A 35 3.25 -6.33 -38.35
C VAL A 35 4.04 -5.91 -37.11
N ALA A 36 4.43 -4.64 -37.05
CA ALA A 36 5.01 -4.04 -35.87
C ALA A 36 4.01 -4.19 -34.70
N ALA A 37 4.43 -4.84 -33.62
CA ALA A 37 3.70 -4.81 -32.37
C ALA A 37 3.47 -3.34 -31.98
N PRO A 38 2.25 -2.95 -31.52
CA PRO A 38 2.03 -1.58 -31.10
C PRO A 38 2.95 -1.31 -29.91
N SER A 39 3.86 -0.35 -30.07
CA SER A 39 4.61 0.23 -28.97
C SER A 39 3.62 0.78 -27.96
N ALA A 40 3.54 0.15 -26.78
CA ALA A 40 2.77 0.66 -25.66
C ALA A 40 3.20 2.11 -25.38
N LEU A 41 2.23 3.02 -25.40
CA LEU A 41 2.42 4.42 -25.04
C LEU A 41 2.85 4.49 -23.56
N PRO A 42 3.86 5.29 -23.19
CA PRO A 42 4.26 5.43 -21.79
C PRO A 42 3.16 6.12 -20.97
N ALA A 43 2.88 5.61 -19.76
CA ALA A 43 1.97 6.19 -18.77
C ALA A 43 2.51 7.50 -18.15
N SER A 44 2.79 8.50 -19.00
CA SER A 44 3.61 9.65 -18.64
C SER A 44 2.84 10.86 -18.11
N ASN A 45 1.51 10.89 -18.11
CA ASN A 45 0.75 12.05 -17.63
C ASN A 45 -0.20 11.64 -16.49
N VAL A 46 -0.31 12.52 -15.49
CA VAL A 46 -1.33 12.51 -14.40
C VAL A 46 -1.11 11.53 -13.24
N LEU A 47 -0.17 11.85 -12.34
CA LEU A 47 -0.38 11.53 -10.91
C LEU A 47 -0.25 12.83 -10.12
N SER A 48 -1.33 13.22 -9.44
CA SER A 48 -1.36 14.45 -8.66
C SER A 48 -0.52 14.34 -7.38
N THR A 49 0.24 15.38 -7.04
CA THR A 49 0.95 15.51 -5.74
C THR A 49 0.00 15.68 -4.56
N LYS A 50 -1.29 15.95 -4.85
CA LYS A 50 -2.38 16.03 -3.88
C LYS A 50 -2.48 14.76 -3.05
N ALA A 51 -2.88 14.93 -1.79
CA ALA A 51 -3.24 13.81 -0.93
C ALA A 51 -4.52 13.12 -1.42
N TRP A 52 -4.70 11.84 -1.06
CA TRP A 52 -5.91 11.09 -1.41
C TRP A 52 -7.20 11.73 -0.87
N THR A 53 -7.10 12.43 0.26
CA THR A 53 -8.17 13.18 0.92
C THR A 53 -8.64 14.37 0.09
N GLU A 54 -7.78 14.92 -0.78
CA GLU A 54 -8.06 16.07 -1.63
C GLU A 54 -8.56 15.68 -3.03
N LYS A 55 -8.36 14.42 -3.43
CA LYS A 55 -8.80 13.89 -4.73
C LYS A 55 -10.26 13.46 -4.66
N THR A 56 -11.00 13.67 -5.73
CA THR A 56 -12.31 13.02 -5.93
C THR A 56 -12.12 11.53 -6.22
N LEU A 57 -13.19 10.74 -6.07
CA LEU A 57 -13.13 9.30 -6.37
C LEU A 57 -12.88 9.06 -7.87
N CYS A 58 -13.46 9.88 -8.74
CA CYS A 58 -13.25 9.81 -10.20
C CYS A 58 -11.80 10.15 -10.60
N GLU A 59 -11.16 11.12 -9.95
CA GLU A 59 -9.73 11.43 -10.19
C GLU A 59 -8.86 10.20 -9.84
N ILE A 60 -9.12 9.56 -8.69
CA ILE A 60 -8.37 8.37 -8.27
C ILE A 60 -8.60 7.20 -9.23
N GLU A 61 -9.84 6.97 -9.65
CA GLU A 61 -10.20 5.92 -10.63
C GLU A 61 -9.47 6.11 -11.95
N SER A 62 -9.39 7.36 -12.42
CA SER A 62 -8.65 7.70 -13.65
C SER A 62 -7.16 7.40 -13.48
N GLU A 63 -6.56 7.79 -12.35
CA GLU A 63 -5.15 7.50 -12.05
C GLU A 63 -4.86 5.99 -12.00
N TRP A 64 -5.75 5.18 -11.43
CA TRP A 64 -5.61 3.72 -11.41
C TRP A 64 -5.83 3.06 -12.77
N GLN A 65 -6.72 3.60 -13.59
CA GLN A 65 -6.92 3.12 -14.95
C GLN A 65 -5.70 3.39 -15.83
N GLU A 66 -5.20 4.63 -15.82
CA GLU A 66 -3.98 5.00 -16.54
C GLU A 66 -2.76 4.20 -16.07
N TRP A 67 -2.68 3.94 -14.76
CA TRP A 67 -1.65 3.08 -14.19
C TRP A 67 -1.74 1.64 -14.70
N ALA A 68 -2.93 1.04 -14.74
CA ALA A 68 -3.13 -0.33 -15.18
C ALA A 68 -2.82 -0.49 -16.68
N ASP A 69 -3.24 0.47 -17.52
CA ASP A 69 -2.96 0.49 -18.95
C ASP A 69 -1.44 0.57 -19.23
N GLY A 70 -0.70 1.26 -18.36
CA GLY A 70 0.75 1.42 -18.45
C GLY A 70 1.59 0.32 -17.80
N ASN A 71 1.03 -0.43 -16.85
CA ASN A 71 1.79 -1.38 -16.03
C ASN A 71 1.40 -2.84 -16.33
N SER A 72 1.97 -3.38 -17.41
CA SER A 72 1.71 -4.76 -17.85
C SER A 72 2.31 -5.85 -16.94
N THR A 73 3.09 -5.49 -15.92
CA THR A 73 3.94 -6.47 -15.22
C THR A 73 3.32 -7.10 -14.00
N MET A 74 2.36 -6.43 -13.34
CA MET A 74 1.76 -6.93 -12.10
C MET A 74 0.39 -7.57 -12.28
N TYR A 75 -0.22 -7.41 -13.45
CA TYR A 75 -1.55 -7.95 -13.78
C TYR A 75 -2.64 -7.51 -12.78
N ILE A 76 -2.48 -6.37 -12.12
CA ILE A 76 -3.43 -5.89 -11.10
C ILE A 76 -4.54 -5.09 -11.80
N PRO A 77 -5.83 -5.47 -11.67
CA PRO A 77 -6.92 -4.69 -12.25
C PRO A 77 -7.05 -3.33 -11.57
N SER A 78 -7.28 -2.26 -12.34
CA SER A 78 -7.43 -0.89 -11.82
C SER A 78 -8.51 -0.77 -10.72
N VAL A 79 -9.57 -1.58 -10.82
CA VAL A 79 -10.68 -1.59 -9.86
C VAL A 79 -10.25 -1.80 -8.40
N VAL A 80 -9.16 -2.51 -8.13
CA VAL A 80 -8.76 -2.79 -6.74
C VAL A 80 -8.32 -1.52 -6.01
N GLY A 81 -7.70 -0.59 -6.74
CA GLY A 81 -7.39 0.75 -6.27
C GLY A 81 -8.67 1.55 -6.02
N SER A 82 -9.59 1.53 -6.98
CA SER A 82 -10.89 2.20 -6.88
C SER A 82 -11.72 1.75 -5.68
N ILE A 83 -11.76 0.44 -5.39
CA ILE A 83 -12.45 -0.12 -4.22
C ILE A 83 -11.76 0.31 -2.92
N SER A 84 -10.43 0.25 -2.87
CA SER A 84 -9.66 0.67 -1.69
C SER A 84 -9.94 2.14 -1.37
N SER A 85 -10.00 2.98 -2.40
CA SER A 85 -10.25 4.40 -2.27
C SER A 85 -11.72 4.70 -1.96
N ALA A 86 -12.68 3.90 -2.44
CA ALA A 86 -14.07 3.99 -2.01
C ALA A 86 -14.22 3.69 -0.50
N LEU A 87 -13.56 2.65 0.01
CA LEU A 87 -13.54 2.34 1.45
C LEU A 87 -12.89 3.46 2.27
N LEU A 88 -11.74 3.98 1.84
CA LEU A 88 -11.09 5.11 2.48
C LEU A 88 -12.00 6.34 2.55
N LYS A 89 -12.67 6.66 1.44
CA LYS A 89 -13.60 7.79 1.38
C LYS A 89 -14.83 7.59 2.25
N ALA A 90 -15.32 6.34 2.37
CA ALA A 90 -16.40 6.00 3.29
C ALA A 90 -15.97 6.24 4.75
N ILE A 91 -14.79 5.75 5.13
CA ILE A 91 -14.22 5.94 6.47
C ILE A 91 -14.02 7.44 6.76
N ALA A 92 -13.62 8.20 5.75
CA ALA A 92 -13.43 9.65 5.84
C ALA A 92 -14.73 10.47 5.77
N GLY A 93 -15.90 9.83 5.61
CA GLY A 93 -17.19 10.53 5.49
C GLY A 93 -17.31 11.39 4.23
N GLN A 94 -16.54 11.08 3.19
CA GLN A 94 -16.48 11.82 1.92
C GLN A 94 -17.43 11.27 0.84
N ILE A 95 -18.04 10.11 1.09
CA ILE A 95 -19.13 9.55 0.27
C ILE A 95 -20.33 9.25 1.15
N GLY A 96 -21.51 9.07 0.55
CA GLY A 96 -22.75 8.85 1.28
C GLY A 96 -22.76 7.54 2.09
N LYS A 97 -23.70 7.40 3.02
CA LYS A 97 -23.90 6.23 3.91
C LYS A 97 -24.36 4.95 3.20
N LYS A 98 -24.17 4.85 1.89
CA LYS A 98 -24.56 3.72 1.02
C LYS A 98 -23.32 3.12 0.37
N LEU A 99 -22.41 2.63 1.20
CA LEU A 99 -21.15 2.03 0.76
C LEU A 99 -21.39 0.83 -0.16
N LEU A 100 -22.42 0.02 0.09
CA LEU A 100 -22.75 -1.12 -0.78
C LEU A 100 -22.98 -0.68 -2.22
N ASN A 101 -23.70 0.43 -2.45
CA ASN A 101 -23.96 0.93 -3.80
C ASN A 101 -22.65 1.32 -4.51
N HIS A 102 -21.77 2.06 -3.82
CA HIS A 102 -20.48 2.44 -4.36
C HIS A 102 -19.59 1.23 -4.68
N LEU A 103 -19.60 0.18 -3.86
CA LEU A 103 -18.87 -1.05 -4.15
C LEU A 103 -19.50 -1.83 -5.32
N TYR A 104 -20.82 -1.92 -5.33
CA TYR A 104 -21.58 -2.64 -6.36
C TYR A 104 -21.31 -2.08 -7.75
N GLU A 105 -21.44 -0.77 -7.95
CA GLU A 105 -21.22 -0.09 -9.25
C GLU A 105 -19.84 -0.36 -9.85
N ARG A 106 -18.83 -0.59 -8.99
CA ARG A 106 -17.43 -0.84 -9.40
C ARG A 106 -17.15 -2.31 -9.68
N LEU A 107 -17.75 -3.21 -8.90
CA LEU A 107 -17.54 -4.66 -9.04
C LEU A 107 -18.43 -5.29 -10.13
N PHE A 108 -19.56 -4.66 -10.43
CA PHE A 108 -20.55 -5.11 -11.40
C PHE A 108 -21.00 -3.98 -12.35
N PRO A 109 -20.09 -3.35 -13.11
CA PRO A 109 -20.43 -2.25 -14.00
C PRO A 109 -21.36 -2.69 -15.14
N THR A 110 -22.23 -1.78 -15.60
CA THR A 110 -23.09 -1.99 -16.77
C THR A 110 -22.93 -0.84 -17.77
N PRO A 111 -22.77 -1.08 -19.09
CA PRO A 111 -22.74 -2.39 -19.78
C PRO A 111 -21.30 -2.87 -20.06
N ASP A 112 -20.73 -3.79 -19.27
CA ASP A 112 -19.36 -4.31 -19.49
C ASP A 112 -19.12 -5.66 -18.78
N PRO A 113 -18.06 -6.44 -19.08
CA PRO A 113 -17.80 -7.73 -18.45
C PRO A 113 -17.57 -7.58 -16.93
N ILE A 114 -17.93 -8.63 -16.17
CA ILE A 114 -17.89 -8.62 -14.71
C ILE A 114 -16.44 -8.40 -14.24
N THR A 115 -16.15 -7.26 -13.60
CA THR A 115 -14.82 -6.92 -13.08
C THR A 115 -14.25 -7.96 -12.13
N MET A 116 -15.13 -8.66 -11.38
CA MET A 116 -14.77 -9.79 -10.53
C MET A 116 -14.08 -10.93 -11.29
N GLU A 117 -14.42 -11.17 -12.56
CA GLU A 117 -13.73 -12.17 -13.39
C GLU A 117 -12.33 -11.72 -13.80
N GLN A 118 -12.15 -10.42 -14.08
CA GLN A 118 -10.82 -9.85 -14.36
C GLN A 118 -9.89 -9.98 -13.15
N ILE A 119 -10.44 -9.81 -11.93
CA ILE A 119 -9.70 -10.08 -10.69
C ILE A 119 -9.26 -11.54 -10.64
N LEU A 120 -10.14 -12.49 -10.95
CA LEU A 120 -9.75 -13.91 -10.96
C LEU A 120 -8.63 -14.19 -11.97
N GLU A 121 -8.77 -13.68 -13.20
CA GLU A 121 -7.77 -13.87 -14.26
C GLU A 121 -6.40 -13.29 -13.89
N ALA A 122 -6.39 -12.13 -13.23
CA ALA A 122 -5.17 -11.52 -12.68
C ALA A 122 -4.44 -12.44 -11.70
N VAL A 123 -5.18 -13.10 -10.79
CA VAL A 123 -4.58 -14.03 -9.82
C VAL A 123 -4.08 -15.29 -10.49
N GLU A 124 -4.84 -15.82 -11.47
CA GLU A 124 -4.44 -16.99 -12.24
C GLU A 124 -3.10 -16.73 -12.96
N GLN A 125 -2.94 -15.54 -13.54
CA GLN A 125 -1.68 -15.11 -14.18
C GLN A 125 -0.56 -14.91 -13.16
N MET A 126 -0.82 -14.24 -12.04
CA MET A 126 0.20 -13.97 -11.01
C MET A 126 0.72 -15.26 -10.37
N LEU A 127 -0.15 -16.23 -10.12
CA LEU A 127 0.23 -17.51 -9.51
C LEU A 127 0.65 -18.57 -10.52
N ASN A 128 0.44 -18.32 -11.81
CA ASN A 128 0.61 -19.29 -12.90
C ASN A 128 -0.16 -20.60 -12.62
N GLN A 129 -1.42 -20.47 -12.22
CA GLN A 129 -2.34 -21.56 -11.91
C GLN A 129 -3.74 -21.20 -12.38
N ILE A 130 -4.56 -22.19 -12.74
CA ILE A 130 -5.93 -21.98 -13.21
C ILE A 130 -6.92 -22.79 -12.39
N LEU A 131 -8.15 -22.30 -12.27
CA LEU A 131 -9.25 -23.07 -11.71
C LEU A 131 -9.62 -24.24 -12.64
N SER A 132 -10.12 -25.34 -12.07
CA SER A 132 -10.80 -26.35 -12.87
C SER A 132 -12.07 -25.78 -13.50
N LYS A 133 -12.49 -26.35 -14.64
CA LYS A 133 -13.71 -25.92 -15.35
C LYS A 133 -14.95 -25.93 -14.44
N GLU A 134 -15.07 -26.94 -13.58
CA GLU A 134 -16.19 -27.06 -12.63
C GLU A 134 -16.17 -25.91 -11.62
N VAL A 135 -15.02 -25.64 -11.00
CA VAL A 135 -14.89 -24.58 -9.99
C VAL A 135 -15.10 -23.21 -10.63
N ARG A 136 -14.54 -22.95 -11.81
CA ARG A 136 -14.75 -21.69 -12.55
C ARG A 136 -16.22 -21.47 -12.88
N THR A 137 -16.93 -22.51 -13.35
CA THR A 137 -18.37 -22.43 -13.64
C THR A 137 -19.17 -22.12 -12.39
N ARG A 138 -18.86 -22.78 -11.27
CA ARG A 138 -19.53 -22.52 -9.99
C ARG A 138 -19.31 -21.09 -9.51
N VAL A 139 -18.07 -20.62 -9.55
CA VAL A 139 -17.70 -19.24 -9.18
C VAL A 139 -18.49 -18.22 -10.00
N HIS A 140 -18.56 -18.39 -11.32
CA HIS A 140 -19.34 -17.52 -12.21
C HIS A 140 -20.82 -17.45 -11.81
N LEU A 141 -21.46 -18.61 -11.59
CA LEU A 141 -22.87 -18.67 -11.19
C LEU A 141 -23.13 -18.02 -9.82
N GLU A 142 -22.18 -18.12 -8.88
CA GLU A 142 -22.28 -17.44 -7.59
C GLU A 142 -22.15 -15.91 -7.72
N LEU A 143 -21.29 -15.42 -8.63
CA LEU A 143 -21.17 -13.99 -8.92
C LEU A 143 -22.47 -13.44 -9.55
N GLU A 144 -23.05 -14.14 -10.51
CA GLU A 144 -24.34 -13.77 -11.14
C GLU A 144 -25.46 -13.72 -10.09
N GLY A 145 -25.53 -14.74 -9.23
CA GLY A 145 -26.49 -14.79 -8.13
C GLY A 145 -26.30 -13.64 -7.15
N LEU A 146 -25.06 -13.35 -6.76
CA LEU A 146 -24.72 -12.27 -5.84
C LEU A 146 -25.09 -10.90 -6.42
N GLN A 147 -24.74 -10.65 -7.68
CA GLN A 147 -25.08 -9.42 -8.41
C GLN A 147 -26.59 -9.15 -8.36
N ARG A 148 -27.40 -10.14 -8.75
CA ARG A 148 -28.86 -10.01 -8.76
C ARG A 148 -29.45 -9.70 -7.38
N ASN A 149 -28.99 -10.40 -6.35
CA ASN A 149 -29.51 -10.20 -4.99
C ASN A 149 -29.18 -8.79 -4.46
N ILE A 150 -27.99 -8.27 -4.78
CA ILE A 150 -27.59 -6.92 -4.37
C ILE A 150 -28.42 -5.86 -5.10
N VAL A 151 -28.61 -6.00 -6.43
CA VAL A 151 -29.48 -5.08 -7.19
C VAL A 151 -30.87 -5.01 -6.61
N THR A 152 -31.50 -6.16 -6.35
CA THR A 152 -32.86 -6.19 -5.79
C THR A 152 -32.93 -5.44 -4.45
N PHE A 153 -31.95 -5.64 -3.57
CA PHE A 153 -31.89 -4.91 -2.31
C PHE A 153 -31.68 -3.39 -2.52
N LEU A 154 -30.79 -2.99 -3.43
CA LEU A 154 -30.55 -1.58 -3.72
C LEU A 154 -31.80 -0.89 -4.28
N GLU A 155 -32.55 -1.57 -5.15
CA GLU A 155 -33.85 -1.11 -5.66
C GLU A 155 -34.89 -1.00 -4.52
N ASP A 156 -34.94 -1.96 -3.60
CA ASP A 156 -35.83 -1.92 -2.42
C ASP A 156 -35.50 -0.71 -1.52
N VAL A 157 -34.21 -0.46 -1.25
CA VAL A 157 -33.74 0.71 -0.49
C VAL A 157 -34.17 2.01 -1.19
N GLU A 158 -33.92 2.11 -2.50
CA GLU A 158 -34.28 3.32 -3.26
C GLU A 158 -35.80 3.57 -3.25
N ASN A 159 -36.59 2.52 -3.45
CA ASN A 159 -38.05 2.58 -3.42
C ASN A 159 -38.57 2.96 -2.03
N PHE A 160 -37.96 2.44 -0.96
CA PHE A 160 -38.31 2.77 0.41
C PHE A 160 -37.99 4.24 0.74
N GLU A 161 -36.78 4.70 0.44
CA GLU A 161 -36.36 6.07 0.73
C GLU A 161 -37.14 7.12 -0.07
N LYS A 162 -37.51 6.82 -1.32
CA LYS A 162 -38.41 7.69 -2.11
C LYS A 162 -39.75 7.90 -1.41
N ARG A 163 -40.29 6.90 -0.71
CA ARG A 163 -41.54 7.02 0.05
C ARG A 163 -41.38 7.87 1.31
N ILE A 164 -40.21 7.84 1.95
CA ILE A 164 -39.89 8.73 3.07
C ILE A 164 -39.89 10.19 2.62
N ILE A 165 -39.26 10.48 1.48
CA ILE A 165 -39.05 11.85 1.01
C ILE A 165 -40.35 12.53 0.53
N LEU A 166 -41.31 11.76 0.00
CA LEU A 166 -42.51 12.30 -0.64
C LEU A 166 -43.67 12.62 0.32
N ASP A 167 -43.47 12.56 1.65
CA ASP A 167 -44.52 12.76 2.68
C ASP A 167 -45.84 12.11 2.24
N ALA A 168 -45.82 10.81 1.95
CA ALA A 168 -47.00 10.10 1.44
C ALA A 168 -48.18 10.30 2.43
N GLU A 169 -49.07 11.25 2.11
CA GLU A 169 -50.03 11.87 3.03
C GLU A 169 -51.06 10.91 3.63
N ASP A 170 -51.09 9.63 3.22
CA ASP A 170 -52.08 8.65 3.69
C ASP A 170 -51.57 7.21 3.87
N ASP A 171 -50.29 6.90 3.59
CA ASP A 171 -49.74 5.54 3.81
C ASP A 171 -48.70 5.57 4.94
N VAL A 172 -49.02 4.95 6.07
CA VAL A 172 -48.04 4.68 7.14
C VAL A 172 -46.84 3.99 6.50
N ILE A 173 -45.69 4.66 6.43
CA ILE A 173 -44.44 4.07 5.92
C ILE A 173 -44.20 2.80 6.73
N GLN A 174 -44.36 1.63 6.09
CA GLN A 174 -44.18 0.34 6.73
C GLN A 174 -42.70 -0.08 6.60
N PRO A 175 -41.88 0.05 7.65
CA PRO A 175 -40.46 -0.34 7.59
C PRO A 175 -40.28 -1.85 7.44
N GLN A 176 -41.34 -2.65 7.62
CA GLN A 176 -41.25 -4.11 7.57
C GLN A 176 -40.69 -4.61 6.24
N ALA A 177 -41.07 -4.01 5.11
CA ALA A 177 -40.60 -4.43 3.80
C ALA A 177 -39.07 -4.26 3.65
N ILE A 178 -38.51 -3.13 4.09
CA ILE A 178 -37.05 -2.93 4.03
C ILE A 178 -36.34 -3.82 5.06
N ILE A 179 -36.92 -4.04 6.24
CA ILE A 179 -36.37 -4.97 7.24
C ILE A 179 -36.31 -6.40 6.71
N ASP A 180 -37.35 -6.86 6.02
CA ASP A 180 -37.39 -8.19 5.39
C ASP A 180 -36.34 -8.32 4.27
N SER A 181 -36.16 -7.25 3.47
CA SER A 181 -35.12 -7.19 2.43
C SER A 181 -33.70 -7.24 3.03
N ILE A 182 -33.45 -6.50 4.12
CA ILE A 182 -32.19 -6.56 4.88
C ILE A 182 -31.92 -7.99 5.38
N GLN A 183 -32.91 -8.64 6.01
CA GLN A 183 -32.75 -10.00 6.53
C GLN A 183 -32.48 -11.01 5.40
N THR A 184 -33.18 -10.86 4.28
CA THR A 184 -33.03 -11.71 3.10
C THR A 184 -31.63 -11.59 2.50
N LEU A 185 -31.16 -10.38 2.23
CA LEU A 185 -29.83 -10.16 1.67
C LEU A 185 -28.72 -10.67 2.61
N ASN A 186 -28.85 -10.42 3.91
CA ASN A 186 -27.90 -10.96 4.89
C ASN A 186 -27.80 -12.49 4.82
N GLN A 187 -28.94 -13.19 4.78
CA GLN A 187 -28.95 -14.66 4.68
C GLN A 187 -28.32 -15.16 3.37
N LEU A 188 -28.54 -14.43 2.27
CA LEU A 188 -27.96 -14.75 0.98
C LEU A 188 -26.43 -14.58 0.99
N PHE A 189 -25.90 -13.52 1.61
CA PHE A 189 -24.46 -13.38 1.81
C PHE A 189 -23.87 -14.56 2.60
N ILE A 190 -24.48 -14.91 3.75
CA ILE A 190 -24.03 -16.03 4.61
C ILE A 190 -23.99 -17.35 3.82
N ASN A 191 -24.98 -17.60 2.96
CA ASN A 191 -25.08 -18.83 2.19
C ASN A 191 -24.09 -18.90 1.02
N ARG A 192 -23.81 -17.76 0.36
CA ARG A 192 -23.01 -17.72 -0.88
C ARG A 192 -21.52 -17.51 -0.66
N ILE A 193 -21.14 -16.68 0.32
CA ILE A 193 -19.73 -16.35 0.59
C ILE A 193 -18.81 -17.58 0.77
N PRO A 194 -19.24 -18.66 1.46
CA PRO A 194 -18.40 -19.85 1.62
C PRO A 194 -17.99 -20.53 0.30
N GLN A 195 -18.72 -20.30 -0.80
CA GLN A 195 -18.38 -20.87 -2.12
C GLN A 195 -17.06 -20.32 -2.69
N PHE A 196 -16.61 -19.15 -2.25
CA PHE A 196 -15.32 -18.57 -2.63
C PHE A 196 -14.16 -19.08 -1.76
N ARG A 197 -14.40 -20.00 -0.82
CA ARG A 197 -13.40 -20.56 0.10
C ARG A 197 -13.02 -22.01 -0.23
N ASN A 198 -13.00 -22.39 -1.52
CA ASN A 198 -12.66 -23.75 -1.91
C ASN A 198 -11.24 -24.11 -1.37
N PRO A 199 -11.10 -25.19 -0.57
CA PRO A 199 -9.86 -25.52 0.11
C PRO A 199 -8.69 -25.83 -0.83
N ASP A 200 -8.96 -26.31 -2.05
CA ASP A 200 -7.93 -26.64 -3.04
C ASP A 200 -7.43 -25.40 -3.80
N TYR A 201 -8.20 -24.31 -3.76
CA TYR A 201 -7.95 -23.08 -4.54
C TYR A 201 -7.89 -21.82 -3.66
N LYS A 202 -7.57 -21.97 -2.36
CA LYS A 202 -7.62 -20.87 -1.38
C LYS A 202 -6.88 -19.61 -1.82
N ALA A 203 -5.64 -19.74 -2.29
CA ALA A 203 -4.81 -18.61 -2.70
C ALA A 203 -5.32 -17.96 -4.00
N LEU A 204 -5.77 -18.79 -4.96
CA LEU A 204 -6.33 -18.33 -6.24
C LEU A 204 -7.64 -17.56 -6.07
N LEU A 205 -8.51 -18.02 -5.17
CA LEU A 205 -9.80 -17.38 -4.91
C LEU A 205 -9.71 -16.22 -3.91
N LEU A 206 -8.56 -16.00 -3.26
CA LEU A 206 -8.46 -15.04 -2.15
C LEU A 206 -8.85 -13.61 -2.55
N PRO A 207 -8.35 -13.05 -3.68
CA PRO A 207 -8.75 -11.73 -4.15
C PRO A 207 -10.20 -11.62 -4.61
N LEU A 208 -10.78 -12.69 -5.13
CA LEU A 208 -12.19 -12.70 -5.45
C LEU A 208 -13.04 -12.71 -4.17
N TYR A 209 -12.61 -13.52 -3.21
CA TYR A 209 -13.33 -13.70 -1.97
C TYR A 209 -13.34 -12.41 -1.13
N VAL A 210 -12.24 -11.66 -1.09
CA VAL A 210 -12.20 -10.39 -0.33
C VAL A 210 -13.16 -9.34 -0.91
N GLN A 211 -13.41 -9.34 -2.22
CA GLN A 211 -14.40 -8.44 -2.81
C GLN A 211 -15.84 -8.82 -2.40
N ALA A 212 -16.15 -10.11 -2.35
CA ALA A 212 -17.42 -10.57 -1.79
C ALA A 212 -17.57 -10.19 -0.30
N ALA A 213 -16.46 -10.26 0.46
CA ALA A 213 -16.42 -9.79 1.85
C ALA A 213 -16.61 -8.26 1.95
N ASN A 214 -16.01 -7.46 1.08
CA ASN A 214 -16.20 -6.02 0.99
C ASN A 214 -17.69 -5.67 0.80
N LEU A 215 -18.39 -6.37 -0.11
CA LEU A 215 -19.83 -6.18 -0.32
C LEU A 215 -20.65 -6.49 0.94
N HIS A 216 -20.37 -7.61 1.62
CA HIS A 216 -21.09 -7.96 2.84
C HIS A 216 -20.83 -6.99 4.00
N ILE A 217 -19.57 -6.57 4.19
CA ILE A 217 -19.21 -5.59 5.22
C ILE A 217 -19.82 -4.21 4.89
N GLY A 218 -19.80 -3.80 3.62
CA GLY A 218 -20.44 -2.57 3.15
C GLY A 218 -21.95 -2.59 3.40
N PHE A 219 -22.62 -3.69 3.06
CA PHE A 219 -24.03 -3.91 3.39
C PHE A 219 -24.30 -3.77 4.90
N LEU A 220 -23.54 -4.46 5.75
CA LEU A 220 -23.73 -4.40 7.20
C LEU A 220 -23.47 -3.00 7.76
N LYS A 221 -22.49 -2.28 7.20
CA LYS A 221 -22.22 -0.88 7.57
C LYS A 221 -23.40 0.03 7.24
N ASP A 222 -23.96 -0.10 6.03
CA ASP A 222 -25.11 0.69 5.60
C ASP A 222 -26.31 0.43 6.52
N VAL A 223 -26.57 -0.83 6.91
CA VAL A 223 -27.64 -1.17 7.87
C VAL A 223 -27.41 -0.52 9.23
N VAL A 224 -26.18 -0.52 9.74
CA VAL A 224 -25.85 0.07 11.05
C VAL A 224 -25.97 1.59 11.03
N ASP A 225 -25.49 2.24 9.98
CA ASP A 225 -25.51 3.70 9.83
C ASP A 225 -26.91 4.27 9.62
N ASN A 226 -27.74 3.53 8.88
CA ASN A 226 -29.09 3.94 8.52
C ASN A 226 -30.15 3.26 9.39
N ALA A 227 -29.77 2.56 10.47
CA ALA A 227 -30.69 1.79 11.31
C ALA A 227 -31.93 2.59 11.76
N SER A 228 -31.74 3.84 12.18
CA SER A 228 -32.85 4.71 12.60
C SER A 228 -33.71 5.16 11.42
N GLU A 229 -33.09 5.50 10.30
CA GLU A 229 -33.76 5.98 9.07
C GLU A 229 -34.56 4.84 8.40
N TRP A 230 -34.08 3.60 8.52
CA TRP A 230 -34.74 2.39 8.00
C TRP A 230 -35.70 1.73 9.01
N GLY A 231 -35.94 2.37 10.16
CA GLY A 231 -36.95 1.93 11.13
C GLY A 231 -36.58 0.70 11.96
N LEU A 232 -35.30 0.35 12.07
CA LEU A 232 -34.85 -0.75 12.92
C LEU A 232 -35.02 -0.39 14.40
N ASN A 233 -35.56 -1.32 15.18
CA ASN A 233 -35.62 -1.17 16.63
C ASN A 233 -34.26 -1.41 17.29
N ALA A 234 -34.14 -1.06 18.58
CA ALA A 234 -32.88 -1.16 19.32
C ALA A 234 -32.26 -2.57 19.31
N LYS A 235 -33.09 -3.63 19.37
CA LYS A 235 -32.62 -5.02 19.33
C LYS A 235 -32.06 -5.38 17.96
N GLN A 236 -32.75 -5.00 16.88
CA GLN A 236 -32.30 -5.21 15.51
C GLN A 236 -31.00 -4.45 15.24
N LYS A 237 -30.92 -3.18 15.66
CA LYS A 237 -29.70 -2.38 15.55
C LYS A 237 -28.53 -3.05 16.26
N GLN A 238 -28.72 -3.49 17.51
CA GLN A 238 -27.68 -4.19 18.26
C GLN A 238 -27.24 -5.49 17.58
N GLU A 239 -28.20 -6.25 17.03
CA GLU A 239 -27.90 -7.49 16.30
C GLU A 239 -27.06 -7.23 15.04
N PHE A 240 -27.41 -6.23 14.22
CA PHE A 240 -26.63 -5.89 13.03
C PHE A 240 -25.27 -5.26 13.37
N THR A 241 -25.17 -4.48 14.45
CA THR A 241 -23.87 -4.02 14.97
C THR A 241 -22.98 -5.20 15.35
N LYS A 242 -23.53 -6.23 16.01
CA LYS A 242 -22.80 -7.45 16.33
C LYS A 242 -22.38 -8.20 15.05
N ARG A 243 -23.29 -8.40 14.10
CA ARG A 243 -22.99 -9.06 12.81
C ARG A 243 -21.89 -8.33 12.03
N PHE A 244 -21.92 -7.00 12.02
CA PHE A 244 -20.88 -6.17 11.41
C PHE A 244 -19.50 -6.45 12.03
N LEU A 245 -19.40 -6.41 13.35
CA LEU A 245 -18.14 -6.65 14.06
C LEU A 245 -17.67 -8.11 13.93
N ASP A 246 -18.58 -9.08 13.99
CA ASP A 246 -18.28 -10.50 13.78
C ASP A 246 -17.81 -10.78 12.35
N ALA A 247 -18.41 -10.15 11.34
CA ALA A 247 -17.98 -10.27 9.93
C ALA A 247 -16.57 -9.70 9.72
N ILE A 248 -16.27 -8.52 10.28
CA ILE A 248 -14.91 -7.95 10.25
C ILE A 248 -13.91 -8.95 10.85
N LYS A 249 -14.23 -9.50 12.03
CA LYS A 249 -13.37 -10.46 12.72
C LYS A 249 -13.14 -11.73 11.89
N GLU A 250 -14.22 -12.40 11.47
CA GLU A 250 -14.14 -13.67 10.76
C GLU A 250 -13.37 -13.53 9.45
N TYR A 251 -13.72 -12.52 8.65
CA TYR A 251 -13.09 -12.29 7.37
C TYR A 251 -11.63 -11.92 7.54
N SER A 252 -11.30 -10.97 8.44
CA SER A 252 -9.90 -10.57 8.67
C SER A 252 -9.02 -11.76 9.01
N ASN A 253 -9.46 -12.61 9.95
CA ASN A 253 -8.69 -13.78 10.37
C ASN A 253 -8.51 -14.79 9.24
N TYR A 254 -9.54 -15.03 8.41
CA TYR A 254 -9.44 -15.92 7.26
C TYR A 254 -8.41 -15.42 6.24
N PHE A 255 -8.50 -14.14 5.84
CA PHE A 255 -7.61 -13.58 4.81
C PHE A 255 -6.16 -13.52 5.28
N ILE A 256 -5.95 -13.12 6.53
CA ILE A 256 -4.61 -12.99 7.11
C ILE A 256 -3.94 -14.35 7.25
N SER A 257 -4.64 -15.36 7.79
CA SER A 257 -4.09 -16.71 7.92
C SER A 257 -3.81 -17.35 6.57
N THR A 258 -4.75 -17.25 5.62
CA THR A 258 -4.59 -17.82 4.27
C THR A 258 -3.42 -17.19 3.52
N TYR A 259 -3.31 -15.85 3.55
CA TYR A 259 -2.17 -15.16 2.96
C TYR A 259 -0.86 -15.57 3.63
N GLN A 260 -0.81 -15.59 4.96
CA GLN A 260 0.39 -15.90 5.71
C GLN A 260 0.92 -17.31 5.42
N GLU A 261 0.03 -18.31 5.38
CA GLU A 261 0.38 -19.68 5.00
C GLU A 261 0.97 -19.77 3.59
N ASP A 262 0.41 -19.03 2.63
CA ASP A 262 0.88 -19.07 1.26
C ASP A 262 2.14 -18.24 1.03
N PHE A 263 2.25 -17.07 1.68
CA PHE A 263 3.42 -16.20 1.63
C PHE A 263 4.69 -16.93 2.09
N GLN A 264 4.60 -17.73 3.15
CA GLN A 264 5.72 -18.56 3.62
C GLN A 264 6.23 -19.53 2.53
N LYS A 265 5.34 -20.12 1.74
CA LYS A 265 5.71 -21.06 0.65
C LYS A 265 6.46 -20.35 -0.48
N GLN A 266 6.23 -19.06 -0.67
CA GLN A 266 6.90 -18.28 -1.72
C GLN A 266 8.39 -18.09 -1.47
N PHE A 267 8.90 -18.27 -0.24
CA PHE A 267 10.34 -18.15 0.07
C PHE A 267 11.19 -19.30 -0.51
N THR A 268 10.58 -20.26 -1.21
CA THR A 268 11.28 -21.19 -2.11
C THR A 268 11.74 -20.52 -3.41
N LYS A 269 11.17 -19.36 -3.74
CA LYS A 269 11.44 -18.58 -4.96
C LYS A 269 12.43 -17.44 -4.67
N LYS A 270 12.83 -16.74 -5.73
CA LYS A 270 13.69 -15.55 -5.64
C LYS A 270 12.97 -14.42 -4.92
N ILE A 271 13.71 -13.57 -4.21
CA ILE A 271 13.14 -12.46 -3.44
C ILE A 271 12.26 -11.53 -4.27
N GLN A 272 12.61 -11.24 -5.54
CA GLN A 272 11.78 -10.44 -6.43
C GLN A 272 10.37 -11.03 -6.58
N TYR A 273 10.25 -12.34 -6.77
CA TYR A 273 8.93 -12.99 -6.84
C TYR A 273 8.19 -12.84 -5.51
N VAL A 274 8.87 -13.04 -4.38
CA VAL A 274 8.28 -12.91 -3.04
C VAL A 274 7.72 -11.49 -2.83
N LEU A 275 8.48 -10.46 -3.21
CA LEU A 275 8.05 -9.07 -3.11
C LEU A 275 6.89 -8.76 -4.07
N LYS A 276 6.94 -9.26 -5.31
CA LYS A 276 5.85 -9.11 -6.28
C LYS A 276 4.56 -9.76 -5.77
N TYR A 277 4.66 -10.98 -5.23
CA TYR A 277 3.53 -11.69 -4.62
C TYR A 277 2.97 -10.92 -3.43
N ARG A 278 3.83 -10.39 -2.56
CA ARG A 278 3.41 -9.57 -1.43
C ARG A 278 2.68 -8.30 -1.88
N ASN A 279 3.25 -7.53 -2.79
CA ASN A 279 2.61 -6.29 -3.28
C ASN A 279 1.27 -6.59 -3.96
N PHE A 280 1.21 -7.65 -4.76
CA PHE A 280 -0.03 -8.12 -5.38
C PHE A 280 -1.10 -8.42 -4.33
N MET A 281 -0.77 -9.24 -3.32
CA MET A 281 -1.72 -9.60 -2.27
C MET A 281 -2.06 -8.43 -1.33
N ILE A 282 -1.17 -7.47 -1.13
CA ILE A 282 -1.49 -6.26 -0.38
C ILE A 282 -2.59 -5.48 -1.09
N LEU A 283 -2.37 -5.16 -2.37
CA LEU A 283 -3.32 -4.36 -3.15
C LEU A 283 -4.63 -5.10 -3.45
N ASN A 284 -4.59 -6.43 -3.58
CA ASN A 284 -5.76 -7.24 -3.93
C ASN A 284 -6.49 -7.84 -2.71
N VAL A 285 -5.91 -7.79 -1.51
CA VAL A 285 -6.49 -8.42 -0.31
C VAL A 285 -6.27 -7.58 0.94
N LEU A 286 -5.01 -7.39 1.34
CA LEU A 286 -4.68 -6.96 2.70
C LEU A 286 -4.99 -5.48 2.97
N ASP A 287 -4.92 -4.63 1.94
CA ASP A 287 -5.34 -3.23 2.07
C ASP A 287 -6.82 -3.16 2.47
N PHE A 288 -7.70 -3.98 1.89
CA PHE A 288 -9.12 -4.04 2.30
C PHE A 288 -9.27 -4.51 3.75
N VAL A 289 -8.57 -5.59 4.10
CA VAL A 289 -8.59 -6.15 5.46
C VAL A 289 -8.13 -5.13 6.50
N SER A 290 -7.14 -4.28 6.15
CA SER A 290 -6.65 -3.22 7.02
C SER A 290 -7.66 -2.08 7.26
N LEU A 291 -8.57 -1.86 6.30
CA LEU A 291 -9.58 -0.80 6.34
C LEU A 291 -10.85 -1.22 7.09
N TRP A 292 -11.20 -2.51 7.11
CA TRP A 292 -12.45 -2.96 7.73
C TRP A 292 -12.62 -2.59 9.20
N PRO A 293 -11.63 -2.75 10.09
CA PRO A 293 -11.78 -2.32 11.49
C PRO A 293 -11.93 -0.79 11.62
N MET A 294 -11.46 -0.03 10.62
CA MET A 294 -11.52 1.43 10.61
C MET A 294 -12.90 1.94 10.16
N LEU A 295 -13.70 1.12 9.45
CA LEU A 295 -15.12 1.43 9.17
C LEU A 295 -15.96 1.60 10.45
N ARG A 296 -15.45 1.24 11.62
CA ARG A 296 -16.10 1.53 12.89
C ARG A 296 -16.15 3.02 13.21
N PHE A 297 -15.30 3.83 12.58
CA PHE A 297 -15.27 5.28 12.75
C PHE A 297 -15.99 5.96 11.58
N ASP A 298 -16.50 7.15 11.86
CA ASP A 298 -16.98 8.09 10.84
C ASP A 298 -15.99 9.26 10.76
N LYS A 299 -15.81 9.83 9.57
CA LYS A 299 -14.94 10.99 9.30
C LYS A 299 -13.51 10.84 9.83
N LEU A 300 -12.95 9.63 9.71
CA LEU A 300 -11.59 9.28 10.09
C LEU A 300 -10.64 9.37 8.89
N ILE A 301 -9.54 10.11 9.05
CA ILE A 301 -8.42 10.08 8.09
C ILE A 301 -7.43 9.00 8.47
N ILE A 302 -7.17 8.10 7.53
CA ILE A 302 -6.09 7.12 7.60
C ILE A 302 -4.86 7.68 6.90
N LYS A 303 -3.81 7.98 7.69
CA LYS A 303 -2.63 8.71 7.20
C LYS A 303 -1.61 7.83 6.50
N THR A 304 -1.52 6.55 6.85
CA THR A 304 -0.51 5.63 6.32
C THR A 304 -1.15 4.37 5.75
N SER A 305 -0.47 3.67 4.84
CA SER A 305 -0.79 2.30 4.43
C SER A 305 0.35 1.33 4.76
N SER A 306 0.16 0.06 4.40
CA SER A 306 1.25 -0.91 4.34
C SER A 306 2.27 -0.53 3.26
N TYR A 307 3.53 -0.91 3.48
CA TYR A 307 4.59 -0.69 2.50
C TYR A 307 4.47 -1.65 1.32
N LEU A 308 4.76 -1.15 0.11
CA LEU A 308 5.03 -1.95 -1.09
C LEU A 308 6.52 -1.92 -1.39
N TYR A 309 7.10 -3.05 -1.78
CA TYR A 309 8.54 -3.20 -2.00
C TYR A 309 8.85 -3.62 -3.44
N GLU A 310 9.61 -2.82 -4.17
CA GLU A 310 9.92 -3.05 -5.58
C GLU A 310 11.40 -3.28 -5.81
N SER A 311 11.77 -4.43 -6.36
CA SER A 311 13.15 -4.76 -6.72
C SER A 311 13.50 -4.51 -8.20
N GLY A 312 12.59 -3.91 -8.96
CA GLY A 312 12.82 -3.57 -10.37
C GLY A 312 12.80 -4.75 -11.33
N GLN A 313 13.05 -4.47 -12.62
CA GLN A 313 13.09 -5.49 -13.67
C GLN A 313 14.45 -6.19 -13.80
N GLN A 314 14.42 -7.44 -14.26
CA GLN A 314 15.58 -8.33 -14.38
C GLN A 314 15.55 -9.05 -15.73
N THR A 315 16.68 -9.11 -16.44
CA THR A 315 16.76 -9.81 -17.74
C THR A 315 17.14 -11.28 -17.63
N GLU A 316 17.86 -11.67 -16.57
CA GLU A 316 18.19 -13.08 -16.29
C GLU A 316 17.62 -13.54 -14.94
N VAL A 317 17.03 -14.73 -14.94
CA VAL A 317 16.21 -15.31 -13.84
C VAL A 317 17.03 -15.66 -12.57
N ASN A 318 18.37 -15.63 -12.64
CA ASN A 318 19.24 -16.22 -11.61
C ASN A 318 19.99 -15.25 -10.69
N ILE A 319 19.84 -13.93 -10.89
CA ILE A 319 20.70 -12.96 -10.21
C ILE A 319 20.24 -12.65 -8.78
N ASP A 320 18.92 -12.72 -8.54
CA ASP A 320 18.36 -12.39 -7.26
C ASP A 320 18.67 -13.45 -6.18
N PRO A 321 18.95 -13.02 -4.94
CA PRO A 321 19.13 -13.93 -3.83
C PRO A 321 17.82 -14.64 -3.46
N THR A 322 17.96 -15.86 -2.96
CA THR A 322 16.90 -16.56 -2.23
C THR A 322 17.18 -16.39 -0.75
N TYR A 323 16.15 -16.09 0.02
CA TYR A 323 16.22 -15.97 1.49
C TYR A 323 15.30 -16.98 2.15
N PRO A 324 15.66 -17.54 3.31
CA PRO A 324 14.72 -18.31 4.10
C PRO A 324 13.64 -17.38 4.70
N TYR A 325 12.44 -17.90 4.93
CA TYR A 325 11.35 -17.16 5.56
C TYR A 325 11.75 -16.53 6.91
N SER A 326 12.62 -17.19 7.68
CA SER A 326 13.15 -16.67 8.95
C SER A 326 13.88 -15.32 8.83
N SER A 327 14.37 -14.97 7.64
CA SER A 327 15.01 -13.67 7.38
C SER A 327 14.01 -12.54 7.13
N TRP A 328 12.74 -12.86 6.86
CA TRP A 328 11.73 -11.88 6.44
C TRP A 328 11.51 -10.76 7.46
N ALA A 329 11.41 -11.10 8.75
CA ALA A 329 11.21 -10.09 9.79
C ALA A 329 12.34 -9.04 9.83
N ASN A 330 13.58 -9.42 9.52
CA ASN A 330 14.68 -8.46 9.42
C ASN A 330 14.66 -7.71 8.09
N LEU A 331 14.42 -8.41 6.97
CA LEU A 331 14.28 -7.82 5.63
C LEU A 331 13.23 -6.71 5.62
N ASN A 332 12.04 -6.97 6.14
CA ASN A 332 10.94 -6.02 6.24
C ASN A 332 11.38 -4.73 6.96
N ARG A 333 12.06 -4.85 8.11
CA ARG A 333 12.59 -3.70 8.87
C ARG A 333 13.66 -2.93 8.09
N ILE A 334 14.54 -3.64 7.38
CA ILE A 334 15.57 -3.03 6.56
C ILE A 334 14.94 -2.23 5.41
N PHE A 335 13.93 -2.81 4.73
CA PHE A 335 13.23 -2.16 3.63
C PHE A 335 12.46 -0.91 4.09
N GLN A 336 12.01 -0.86 5.34
CA GLN A 336 11.35 0.32 5.90
C GLN A 336 12.31 1.48 6.21
N GLY A 337 13.60 1.21 6.39
CA GLY A 337 14.58 2.26 6.65
C GLY A 337 14.35 2.95 8.00
N PHE A 338 14.33 4.29 8.01
CA PHE A 338 13.99 5.08 9.19
C PHE A 338 12.56 5.62 9.09
N LEU A 339 11.61 4.86 9.64
CA LEU A 339 10.17 5.09 9.58
C LEU A 339 9.72 6.46 10.07
N ASN A 340 10.43 7.01 11.06
CA ASN A 340 10.12 8.29 11.68
C ASN A 340 10.90 9.49 11.10
N LYS A 341 11.58 9.29 9.97
CA LYS A 341 12.40 10.29 9.30
C LYS A 341 11.97 10.44 7.84
N GLU A 342 12.40 11.53 7.21
CA GLU A 342 12.17 11.75 5.78
C GLU A 342 13.43 11.49 4.98
N LEU A 343 13.28 10.78 3.87
CA LEU A 343 14.36 10.53 2.91
C LEU A 343 14.76 11.84 2.24
N GLN A 344 16.04 12.21 2.35
CA GLN A 344 16.58 13.47 1.82
C GLN A 344 17.47 13.25 0.60
N SER A 345 18.28 12.19 0.62
CA SER A 345 19.20 11.89 -0.46
C SER A 345 19.55 10.40 -0.53
N VAL A 346 20.01 9.98 -1.71
CA VAL A 346 20.57 8.66 -1.97
C VAL A 346 21.93 8.84 -2.65
N THR A 347 22.97 8.27 -2.07
CA THR A 347 24.34 8.27 -2.59
C THR A 347 24.72 6.88 -3.04
N ALA A 348 25.10 6.73 -4.30
CA ALA A 348 25.60 5.48 -4.87
C ALA A 348 27.10 5.58 -5.18
N ARG A 349 27.85 4.51 -4.92
CA ARG A 349 29.21 4.33 -5.43
C ARG A 349 29.18 3.31 -6.56
N ASN A 350 29.54 3.77 -7.75
CA ASN A 350 29.37 3.06 -8.99
C ASN A 350 30.72 2.65 -9.59
N PHE A 351 30.69 1.55 -10.31
CA PHE A 351 31.78 1.01 -11.09
C PHE A 351 31.35 0.88 -12.54
N ASN A 352 32.15 1.46 -13.43
CA ASN A 352 31.92 1.38 -14.86
C ASN A 352 33.21 0.92 -15.54
N ALA A 353 33.16 -0.22 -16.22
CA ALA A 353 34.31 -0.77 -16.94
C ALA A 353 33.88 -1.42 -18.24
N GLU A 354 34.66 -1.18 -19.30
CA GLU A 354 34.55 -1.90 -20.56
C GLU A 354 35.90 -2.51 -20.91
N VAL A 355 35.89 -3.82 -21.15
CA VAL A 355 37.05 -4.59 -21.60
C VAL A 355 36.73 -5.18 -22.95
N SER A 356 37.64 -4.99 -23.89
CA SER A 356 37.56 -5.50 -25.25
C SER A 356 38.91 -6.08 -25.64
N ILE A 357 39.00 -7.41 -25.64
CA ILE A 357 40.20 -8.14 -26.04
C ILE A 357 39.95 -8.72 -27.42
N ALA A 358 40.72 -8.25 -28.41
CA ALA A 358 40.74 -8.85 -29.74
C ALA A 358 41.92 -9.83 -29.82
N GLY A 359 41.62 -11.13 -29.75
CA GLY A 359 42.62 -12.19 -29.82
C GLY A 359 42.15 -13.37 -30.68
N ASN A 360 43.10 -14.08 -31.27
CA ASN A 360 42.89 -15.39 -31.90
C ASN A 360 43.34 -16.46 -30.88
N PRO A 361 42.50 -17.42 -30.44
CA PRO A 361 41.21 -17.80 -31.01
C PRO A 361 39.95 -17.16 -30.40
N VAL A 362 40.06 -16.37 -29.33
CA VAL A 362 38.90 -15.84 -28.60
C VAL A 362 38.91 -14.31 -28.52
N SER A 363 37.82 -13.70 -28.97
CA SER A 363 37.50 -12.30 -28.72
C SER A 363 36.58 -12.17 -27.50
N LEU A 364 36.86 -11.21 -26.62
CA LEU A 364 36.10 -10.99 -25.39
C LEU A 364 35.62 -9.53 -25.34
N TYR A 365 34.33 -9.34 -25.09
CA TYR A 365 33.73 -8.06 -24.74
C TYR A 365 33.03 -8.17 -23.39
N THR A 366 33.40 -7.35 -22.42
CA THR A 366 32.70 -7.26 -21.14
C THR A 366 32.38 -5.82 -20.80
N ARG A 367 31.13 -5.54 -20.46
CA ARG A 367 30.69 -4.23 -19.94
C ARG A 367 30.07 -4.41 -18.56
N HIS A 368 30.64 -3.73 -17.58
CA HIS A 368 30.14 -3.68 -16.21
C HIS A 368 29.74 -2.25 -15.89
N LEU A 369 28.48 -2.04 -15.51
CA LEU A 369 27.97 -0.80 -14.94
C LEU A 369 27.22 -1.16 -13.66
N THR A 370 27.95 -1.35 -12.57
CA THR A 370 27.40 -1.92 -11.34
C THR A 370 27.50 -0.95 -10.18
N MET A 371 26.75 -1.25 -9.13
CA MET A 371 26.71 -0.45 -7.91
C MET A 371 27.32 -1.25 -6.76
N GLY A 372 28.43 -0.77 -6.23
CA GLY A 372 29.10 -1.40 -5.08
C GLY A 372 28.45 -1.04 -3.75
N ASN A 373 27.87 0.15 -3.69
CA ASN A 373 27.30 0.68 -2.46
C ASN A 373 26.13 1.62 -2.74
N LEU A 374 25.13 1.57 -1.86
CA LEU A 374 24.02 2.51 -1.82
C LEU A 374 23.79 2.99 -0.39
N LYS A 375 23.74 4.31 -0.20
CA LYS A 375 23.49 4.97 1.08
C LYS A 375 22.27 5.87 0.97
N SER A 376 21.25 5.61 1.77
CA SER A 376 20.07 6.47 1.92
C SER A 376 20.22 7.33 3.17
N SER A 377 20.08 8.64 3.00
CA SER A 377 20.23 9.63 4.07
C SER A 377 18.91 10.33 4.35
N TYR A 378 18.68 10.61 5.61
CA TYR A 378 17.41 11.07 6.14
C TYR A 378 17.57 12.34 6.98
N SER A 379 16.44 12.99 7.24
CA SER A 379 16.34 14.10 8.18
C SER A 379 16.96 13.74 9.55
N GLY A 380 17.54 14.74 10.22
CA GLY A 380 18.26 14.53 11.50
C GLY A 380 19.59 13.77 11.37
N GLY A 381 20.17 13.67 10.17
CA GLY A 381 21.51 13.09 9.94
C GLY A 381 21.58 11.57 10.01
N LYS A 382 20.43 10.88 10.04
CA LYS A 382 20.36 9.41 10.03
C LYS A 382 20.63 8.90 8.62
N SER A 383 21.26 7.72 8.53
CA SER A 383 21.48 7.08 7.23
C SER A 383 21.61 5.57 7.36
N VAL A 384 21.24 4.88 6.28
CA VAL A 384 21.46 3.44 6.10
C VAL A 384 22.29 3.23 4.86
N GLN A 385 23.23 2.29 4.94
CA GLN A 385 24.12 1.97 3.84
C GLN A 385 24.15 0.45 3.61
N MET A 386 24.08 0.03 2.34
CA MET A 386 24.17 -1.36 1.91
C MET A 386 25.27 -1.55 0.87
N GLY A 387 25.95 -2.69 0.94
CA GLY A 387 27.11 -2.99 0.11
C GLY A 387 28.39 -2.33 0.64
N TYR A 388 29.54 -2.78 0.15
CA TYR A 388 30.83 -2.23 0.56
C TYR A 388 31.74 -2.01 -0.66
N GLY A 389 32.38 -0.85 -0.69
CA GLY A 389 33.34 -0.47 -1.72
C GLY A 389 32.70 0.18 -2.95
N GLU A 390 33.52 0.33 -3.99
CA GLU A 390 33.16 1.06 -5.21
C GLU A 390 32.56 0.15 -6.29
N GLY A 391 32.39 -1.14 -6.02
CA GLY A 391 32.03 -2.17 -7.00
C GLY A 391 33.27 -2.57 -7.79
N GLY A 392 33.70 -3.83 -7.71
CA GLY A 392 34.84 -4.35 -8.48
C GLY A 392 36.21 -3.64 -8.32
N GLY A 393 37.25 -4.27 -8.87
CA GLY A 393 38.56 -3.65 -9.10
C GLY A 393 38.73 -3.36 -10.59
N CYS A 394 39.43 -2.29 -10.97
CA CYS A 394 39.76 -2.09 -12.38
C CYS A 394 40.65 -3.24 -12.86
N PRO A 395 40.26 -3.94 -13.95
CA PRO A 395 41.07 -5.02 -14.49
C PRO A 395 42.44 -4.47 -14.90
N SER A 396 43.51 -5.22 -14.67
CA SER A 396 44.87 -4.90 -15.16
C SER A 396 45.18 -5.55 -16.52
N SER A 397 44.17 -6.11 -17.20
CA SER A 397 44.34 -6.90 -18.43
C SER A 397 44.61 -6.02 -19.67
N PRO A 398 45.39 -6.52 -20.65
CA PRO A 398 45.45 -5.91 -21.98
C PRO A 398 44.03 -5.87 -22.59
N GLY A 399 43.59 -4.72 -23.09
CA GLY A 399 42.26 -4.55 -23.73
C GLY A 399 41.21 -3.84 -22.88
N VAL A 400 41.53 -3.32 -21.69
CA VAL A 400 40.64 -2.37 -20.98
C VAL A 400 40.50 -1.11 -21.83
N LYS A 401 39.29 -0.81 -22.30
CA LYS A 401 38.99 0.43 -23.03
C LYS A 401 38.80 1.60 -22.09
N TYR A 402 38.05 1.38 -21.01
CA TYR A 402 37.90 2.33 -19.92
C TYR A 402 37.59 1.59 -18.62
N CYS A 403 37.99 2.19 -17.50
CA CYS A 403 37.56 1.79 -16.17
C CYS A 403 37.51 3.02 -15.27
N GLU A 404 36.35 3.30 -14.70
CA GLU A 404 36.13 4.42 -13.82
C GLU A 404 35.31 4.02 -12.60
N LYS A 405 35.53 4.79 -11.55
CA LYS A 405 34.80 4.70 -10.29
C LYS A 405 34.33 6.08 -9.93
N TYR A 406 33.06 6.21 -9.60
CA TYR A 406 32.46 7.50 -9.34
C TYR A 406 31.35 7.39 -8.31
N THR A 407 31.11 8.50 -7.61
CA THR A 407 30.04 8.61 -6.63
C THR A 407 29.00 9.58 -7.14
N VAL A 408 27.74 9.15 -7.14
CA VAL A 408 26.60 10.00 -7.51
C VAL A 408 25.74 10.20 -6.29
N THR A 409 25.35 11.44 -6.01
CA THR A 409 24.38 11.75 -4.96
C THR A 409 23.14 12.39 -5.57
N ALA A 410 22.03 11.69 -5.44
CA ALA A 410 20.68 12.15 -5.66
C ALA A 410 20.22 12.93 -4.42
N SER A 411 20.02 14.25 -4.53
CA SER A 411 19.61 15.12 -3.42
C SER A 411 18.19 15.67 -3.63
N ASN A 412 17.66 16.39 -2.63
CA ASN A 412 16.34 17.05 -2.66
C ASN A 412 15.15 16.09 -2.78
N MET A 413 15.27 14.87 -2.25
CA MET A 413 14.23 13.84 -2.32
C MET A 413 13.07 14.08 -1.33
N SER A 414 13.20 15.06 -0.44
CA SER A 414 12.19 15.42 0.57
C SER A 414 10.87 15.92 -0.03
N ARG A 415 10.85 16.29 -1.31
CA ARG A 415 9.62 16.69 -2.03
C ARG A 415 8.69 15.51 -2.34
N GLY A 416 9.13 14.28 -2.06
CA GLY A 416 8.31 13.07 -2.18
C GLY A 416 8.33 12.51 -3.60
N LEU A 417 9.29 11.63 -3.87
CA LEU A 417 9.39 10.92 -5.14
C LEU A 417 8.26 9.91 -5.28
N THR A 418 7.79 9.69 -6.50
CA THR A 418 6.63 8.84 -6.78
C THR A 418 6.92 7.74 -7.79
N HIS A 419 8.03 7.86 -8.54
CA HIS A 419 8.39 6.91 -9.60
C HIS A 419 9.81 6.39 -9.37
N ALA A 420 9.99 5.09 -9.62
CA ALA A 420 11.28 4.42 -9.58
C ALA A 420 11.50 3.64 -10.88
N ASN A 421 12.65 3.83 -11.51
CA ASN A 421 13.14 2.96 -12.57
C ASN A 421 14.36 2.25 -12.02
N VAL A 422 14.12 1.03 -11.55
CA VAL A 422 15.14 0.14 -11.01
C VAL A 422 15.20 -1.09 -11.88
N GLY A 423 16.41 -1.52 -12.22
CA GLY A 423 16.60 -2.80 -12.88
C GLY A 423 18.04 -3.25 -12.91
N HIS A 424 18.23 -4.53 -13.16
CA HIS A 424 19.53 -5.13 -13.40
C HIS A 424 19.45 -5.99 -14.66
N ASN A 425 20.31 -5.64 -15.62
CA ASN A 425 20.49 -6.38 -16.84
C ASN A 425 21.79 -7.16 -16.76
N TYR A 426 21.67 -8.48 -16.74
CA TYR A 426 22.80 -9.37 -16.94
C TYR A 426 22.54 -10.21 -18.17
N SER A 427 23.52 -10.28 -19.07
CA SER A 427 23.50 -11.20 -20.19
C SER A 427 24.88 -11.74 -20.48
N SER A 428 24.95 -13.05 -20.68
CA SER A 428 26.15 -13.71 -21.19
C SER A 428 25.82 -14.43 -22.50
N SER A 429 26.54 -14.11 -23.56
CA SER A 429 26.34 -14.69 -24.89
C SER A 429 27.70 -14.97 -25.53
N GLY A 430 27.82 -16.06 -26.29
CA GLY A 430 29.09 -16.39 -26.92
C GLY A 430 29.18 -17.82 -27.43
N GLY A 431 30.27 -18.09 -28.16
CA GLY A 431 30.65 -19.39 -28.70
C GLY A 431 32.16 -19.60 -28.61
N SER A 432 32.71 -20.58 -29.33
CA SER A 432 34.13 -20.97 -29.26
C SER A 432 35.13 -19.87 -29.63
N SER A 433 34.70 -18.79 -30.29
CA SER A 433 35.54 -17.69 -30.78
C SER A 433 35.15 -16.28 -30.31
N HIS A 434 34.00 -16.11 -29.66
CA HIS A 434 33.53 -14.82 -29.16
C HIS A 434 32.76 -14.97 -27.86
N MET A 435 33.04 -14.13 -26.87
CA MET A 435 32.32 -14.07 -25.60
C MET A 435 31.95 -12.63 -25.29
N ARG A 436 30.67 -12.41 -24.94
CA ARG A 436 30.08 -11.12 -24.61
C ARG A 436 29.36 -11.21 -23.26
N VAL A 437 29.78 -10.40 -22.30
CA VAL A 437 29.16 -10.28 -20.98
C VAL A 437 28.72 -8.83 -20.76
N ILE A 438 27.47 -8.63 -20.38
CA ILE A 438 26.93 -7.33 -19.97
C ILE A 438 26.34 -7.50 -18.57
N ASP A 439 26.69 -6.59 -17.68
CA ASP A 439 26.23 -6.56 -16.29
C ASP A 439 26.00 -5.10 -15.88
N THR A 440 24.75 -4.63 -15.98
CA THR A 440 24.41 -3.23 -15.82
C THR A 440 23.22 -3.01 -14.89
N HIS A 441 23.31 -2.02 -14.01
CA HIS A 441 22.20 -1.56 -13.17
C HIS A 441 21.62 -0.25 -13.70
N THR A 442 20.30 -0.10 -13.57
CA THR A 442 19.59 1.17 -13.76
C THR A 442 18.93 1.54 -12.43
N VAL A 443 19.18 2.77 -11.95
CA VAL A 443 18.58 3.28 -10.71
C VAL A 443 18.27 4.76 -10.90
N LYS A 444 16.99 5.07 -11.13
CA LYS A 444 16.47 6.43 -11.29
C LYS A 444 15.19 6.63 -10.51
N PHE A 445 14.95 7.86 -10.10
CA PHE A 445 13.76 8.26 -9.39
C PHE A 445 13.24 9.59 -9.91
N SER A 446 11.93 9.78 -9.85
CA SER A 446 11.30 11.01 -10.35
C SER A 446 10.06 11.36 -9.53
N ASP A 447 9.74 12.65 -9.49
CA ASP A 447 8.47 13.19 -9.02
C ASP A 447 7.58 13.68 -10.18
N LYS A 448 7.98 13.41 -11.44
CA LYS A 448 7.38 13.90 -12.70
C LYS A 448 7.46 15.42 -12.95
N THR A 449 7.78 16.23 -11.96
CA THR A 449 7.84 17.71 -12.07
C THR A 449 9.26 18.26 -12.21
N MET A 450 10.26 17.47 -11.83
CA MET A 450 11.69 17.78 -11.93
C MET A 450 12.41 16.88 -12.94
N SER A 451 13.61 17.31 -13.37
CA SER A 451 14.58 16.45 -14.04
C SER A 451 14.83 15.17 -13.22
N ASP A 452 14.72 14.01 -13.85
CA ASP A 452 14.95 12.70 -13.21
C ASP A 452 16.21 12.71 -12.33
N VAL A 453 16.07 12.22 -11.10
CA VAL A 453 17.20 12.06 -10.19
C VAL A 453 17.76 10.66 -10.39
N SER A 454 18.91 10.57 -11.04
CA SER A 454 19.56 9.29 -11.38
C SER A 454 20.76 9.03 -10.49
N THR A 455 20.90 7.82 -9.96
CA THR A 455 22.12 7.38 -9.25
C THR A 455 22.98 6.45 -10.09
N LEU A 456 22.40 5.77 -11.10
CA LEU A 456 23.13 4.97 -12.09
C LEU A 456 22.29 4.80 -13.39
N LEU A 457 22.93 4.89 -14.55
CA LEU A 457 22.27 5.02 -15.86
C LEU A 457 22.81 4.01 -16.89
N ASP A 458 22.02 2.99 -17.24
CA ASP A 458 22.18 2.30 -18.53
C ASP A 458 21.17 2.84 -19.56
N ILE A 459 21.57 2.92 -20.82
CA ILE A 459 20.93 3.74 -21.87
C ILE A 459 19.67 3.06 -22.44
N GLY A 460 19.35 1.82 -22.03
CA GLY A 460 18.40 0.96 -22.77
C GLY A 460 17.04 0.64 -22.14
N HIS A 461 16.75 1.01 -20.88
CA HIS A 461 15.54 0.53 -20.20
C HIS A 461 14.79 1.65 -19.43
N SER A 462 13.54 1.93 -19.83
CA SER A 462 12.65 2.87 -19.15
C SER A 462 11.39 2.17 -18.65
N ASN A 463 11.51 1.39 -17.57
CA ASN A 463 10.38 0.72 -16.95
C ASN A 463 10.10 1.36 -15.59
N TRP A 464 9.43 2.51 -15.63
CA TRP A 464 9.04 3.25 -14.44
C TRP A 464 7.93 2.52 -13.69
N ILE A 465 8.21 2.21 -12.43
CA ILE A 465 7.24 1.65 -11.49
C ILE A 465 6.79 2.78 -10.56
N ASN A 466 5.49 2.84 -10.35
CA ASN A 466 4.83 3.77 -9.45
C ASN A 466 3.53 3.11 -8.99
N TYR A 467 2.87 3.71 -8.01
CA TYR A 467 1.52 3.34 -7.59
C TYR A 467 0.74 4.63 -7.32
N PRO A 468 -0.50 4.78 -7.82
CA PRO A 468 -1.30 5.96 -7.55
C PRO A 468 -1.39 6.22 -6.04
N GLU A 469 -1.20 7.48 -5.61
CA GLU A 469 -1.28 7.91 -4.20
C GLU A 469 -0.12 7.46 -3.29
N TYR A 470 0.83 6.66 -3.79
CA TYR A 470 2.00 6.21 -3.03
C TYR A 470 3.24 7.08 -3.29
N LYS A 471 4.08 7.22 -2.26
CA LYS A 471 5.37 7.93 -2.32
C LYS A 471 6.50 6.99 -1.93
N ILE A 472 7.68 7.20 -2.51
CA ILE A 472 8.91 6.52 -2.12
C ILE A 472 9.33 7.03 -0.73
N ARG A 473 9.56 6.08 0.17
CA ARG A 473 9.91 6.34 1.58
C ARG A 473 11.32 5.88 1.93
N ASN A 474 11.81 4.85 1.24
CA ASN A 474 13.17 4.35 1.39
C ASN A 474 13.62 3.71 0.08
N ILE A 475 14.93 3.70 -0.13
CA ILE A 475 15.61 3.02 -1.22
C ILE A 475 16.80 2.31 -0.59
N ILE A 476 17.02 1.05 -0.93
CA ILE A 476 18.08 0.28 -0.26
C ILE A 476 18.64 -0.80 -1.16
N GLY A 477 19.95 -1.00 -1.09
CA GLY A 477 20.60 -2.10 -1.80
C GLY A 477 20.27 -3.45 -1.15
N LEU A 478 20.14 -4.50 -1.94
CA LEU A 478 20.00 -5.86 -1.44
C LEU A 478 21.34 -6.60 -1.61
N PRO A 479 22.01 -6.99 -0.51
CA PRO A 479 23.22 -7.79 -0.60
C PRO A 479 22.90 -9.23 -1.04
N PRO A 480 23.90 -10.04 -1.43
CA PRO A 480 23.70 -11.47 -1.70
C PRO A 480 23.43 -12.29 -0.42
N PHE A 481 23.80 -11.77 0.74
CA PHE A 481 23.62 -12.41 2.04
C PHE A 481 23.29 -11.36 3.12
N LEU A 482 22.48 -11.75 4.10
CA LEU A 482 22.10 -10.92 5.24
C LEU A 482 22.40 -11.63 6.56
N GLN A 483 22.96 -10.91 7.52
CA GLN A 483 23.10 -11.41 8.88
C GLN A 483 21.71 -11.53 9.54
N ALA A 484 21.54 -12.56 10.38
CA ALA A 484 20.27 -12.84 11.07
C ALA A 484 19.95 -11.91 12.25
N ASN A 485 20.75 -10.86 12.49
CA ASN A 485 20.59 -10.00 13.66
C ASN A 485 19.32 -9.15 13.54
N ALA A 486 18.53 -9.05 14.61
CA ALA A 486 17.33 -8.21 14.60
C ALA A 486 17.69 -6.72 14.51
N THR A 487 17.19 -6.04 13.48
CA THR A 487 17.25 -4.57 13.40
C THR A 487 16.33 -3.97 14.46
N ASN A 488 16.88 -3.22 15.42
CA ASN A 488 16.04 -2.47 16.36
C ASN A 488 15.46 -1.23 15.67
N LEU A 489 14.26 -0.85 16.08
CA LEU A 489 13.50 0.25 15.47
C LEU A 489 14.21 1.61 15.60
N ILE A 490 14.90 1.85 16.72
CA ILE A 490 15.40 3.18 17.10
C ILE A 490 16.69 3.55 16.37
N ASP A 491 17.65 2.65 16.34
CA ASP A 491 18.89 2.83 15.58
C ASP A 491 18.74 2.44 14.12
N GLY A 492 17.67 1.72 13.79
CA GLY A 492 17.39 1.24 12.46
C GLY A 492 18.52 0.33 11.92
N PRO A 493 18.59 0.13 10.60
CA PRO A 493 19.58 -0.75 9.98
C PRO A 493 21.03 -0.19 9.95
N GLN A 494 21.32 0.94 10.62
CA GLN A 494 22.59 1.68 10.52
C GLN A 494 23.84 0.88 10.93
N SER A 495 23.69 -0.14 11.78
CA SER A 495 24.81 -0.87 12.41
C SER A 495 24.88 -2.36 12.02
N GLN A 496 24.09 -2.81 11.05
CA GLN A 496 23.91 -4.23 10.75
C GLN A 496 24.90 -4.83 9.73
N TYR A 497 25.84 -4.04 9.20
CA TYR A 497 26.66 -4.45 8.07
C TYR A 497 28.15 -4.32 8.37
N ARG A 498 28.90 -5.42 8.16
CA ARG A 498 30.35 -5.42 8.30
C ARG A 498 31.00 -4.84 7.03
N PRO A 499 32.02 -3.97 7.16
CA PRO A 499 32.69 -3.36 6.02
C PRO A 499 33.57 -4.30 5.19
N ASN A 500 33.68 -5.60 5.46
CA ASN A 500 34.80 -6.38 4.91
C ASN A 500 34.42 -7.38 3.82
N ASP A 501 33.13 -7.54 3.49
CA ASP A 501 32.72 -8.39 2.39
C ASP A 501 32.54 -7.54 1.13
N SER A 502 33.49 -7.65 0.20
CA SER A 502 33.44 -7.06 -1.13
C SER A 502 32.25 -7.62 -1.92
N GLY A 503 31.07 -7.05 -1.72
CA GLY A 503 29.84 -7.49 -2.36
C GLY A 503 29.25 -6.34 -3.18
N THR A 504 29.26 -6.51 -4.50
CA THR A 504 28.37 -5.74 -5.38
C THR A 504 26.93 -5.96 -4.92
N LEU A 505 26.13 -4.89 -4.92
CA LEU A 505 24.70 -5.01 -4.66
C LEU A 505 24.10 -5.87 -5.78
N ARG A 506 23.22 -6.80 -5.42
CA ARG A 506 22.54 -7.65 -6.42
C ARG A 506 21.37 -6.93 -7.06
N THR A 507 20.64 -6.17 -6.26
CA THR A 507 19.53 -5.36 -6.73
C THR A 507 19.30 -4.20 -5.77
N VAL A 508 18.35 -3.33 -6.09
CA VAL A 508 17.87 -2.23 -5.26
C VAL A 508 16.40 -2.46 -4.98
N VAL A 509 16.00 -2.31 -3.73
CA VAL A 509 14.61 -2.32 -3.31
C VAL A 509 14.16 -0.89 -3.06
N THR A 510 13.06 -0.49 -3.69
CA THR A 510 12.37 0.76 -3.46
C THR A 510 11.12 0.51 -2.64
N SER A 511 10.93 1.28 -1.58
CA SER A 511 9.81 1.14 -0.66
C SER A 511 8.82 2.27 -0.90
N PHE A 512 7.59 1.92 -1.22
CA PHE A 512 6.47 2.82 -1.43
C PHE A 512 5.49 2.75 -0.27
N GLN A 513 4.86 3.87 0.09
CA GLN A 513 3.78 3.89 1.07
C GLN A 513 2.80 5.02 0.72
N ARG A 514 1.49 4.80 0.90
CA ARG A 514 0.54 5.91 0.96
C ARG A 514 0.78 6.62 2.29
N ARG A 515 1.17 7.90 2.21
CA ARG A 515 1.37 8.77 3.37
C ARG A 515 0.74 10.11 3.08
N ASP A 516 -0.24 10.49 3.89
CA ASP A 516 -0.90 11.79 3.81
C ASP A 516 0.11 12.93 4.09
N HIS A 517 -0.17 14.13 3.59
CA HIS A 517 0.77 15.25 3.66
C HIS A 517 0.86 15.81 5.08
N ASP A 518 1.98 15.51 5.76
CA ASP A 518 2.42 16.24 6.94
C ASP A 518 3.41 17.35 6.51
N PRO A 519 3.02 18.63 6.48
CA PRO A 519 3.82 19.72 5.91
C PRO A 519 5.11 20.07 6.66
N TYR A 520 5.34 19.53 7.87
CA TYR A 520 6.42 20.00 8.74
C TYR A 520 7.29 18.86 9.29
N THR A 521 8.45 18.64 8.65
CA THR A 521 9.60 18.04 9.35
C THR A 521 10.33 19.10 10.15
N SER A 522 10.64 18.77 11.39
CA SER A 522 11.55 19.57 12.22
C SER A 522 13.01 19.43 11.77
N TYR A 523 13.88 20.38 12.15
CA TYR A 523 15.32 20.36 11.82
C TYR A 523 16.07 19.15 12.44
N ASP A 524 15.58 18.66 13.59
CA ASP A 524 15.97 17.41 14.27
C ASP A 524 15.36 16.14 13.64
N GLY A 525 14.47 16.33 12.68
CA GLY A 525 14.10 15.36 11.66
C GLY A 525 12.96 14.40 12.01
N GLY A 526 12.35 14.48 13.19
CA GLY A 526 11.14 13.71 13.53
C GLY A 526 9.90 14.23 12.79
N ILE A 527 8.91 13.35 12.60
CA ILE A 527 7.63 13.67 11.94
C ILE A 527 6.70 14.40 12.92
N ARG A 528 6.11 15.52 12.46
CA ARG A 528 4.99 16.19 13.15
C ARG A 528 3.70 15.83 12.44
N HIS A 529 2.71 15.37 13.19
CA HIS A 529 1.43 14.94 12.63
C HIS A 529 0.43 16.08 12.68
N THR A 530 0.06 16.61 11.51
CA THR A 530 -1.00 17.60 11.38
C THR A 530 -2.35 16.96 11.66
N MET A 531 -3.15 17.65 12.48
CA MET A 531 -4.55 17.34 12.73
C MET A 531 -5.43 17.95 11.64
N HIS A 532 -6.46 17.25 11.20
CA HIS A 532 -7.30 17.66 10.06
C HIS A 532 -8.74 18.06 10.45
N PHE A 533 -8.96 18.41 11.72
CA PHE A 533 -10.30 18.64 12.28
C PHE A 533 -11.12 19.77 11.63
N GLY A 534 -10.47 20.71 10.94
CA GLY A 534 -11.13 21.86 10.30
C GLY A 534 -11.72 21.59 8.91
N TYR A 535 -11.48 20.42 8.31
CA TYR A 535 -12.01 20.07 6.98
C TYR A 535 -13.21 19.11 7.03
N GLY A 536 -14.02 19.19 8.09
CA GLY A 536 -15.15 18.29 8.28
C GLY A 536 -14.78 16.87 8.76
N PHE A 537 -13.50 16.64 9.06
CA PHE A 537 -13.03 15.39 9.67
C PHE A 537 -13.13 15.44 11.19
N ASP A 538 -13.41 14.28 11.79
CA ASP A 538 -13.61 14.14 13.23
C ASP A 538 -12.55 13.24 13.87
N ALA A 539 -11.77 12.51 13.08
CA ALA A 539 -10.70 11.66 13.58
C ALA A 539 -9.50 11.56 12.62
N VAL A 540 -8.34 11.21 13.18
CA VAL A 540 -7.10 10.99 12.42
C VAL A 540 -6.27 9.86 13.04
N THR A 541 -5.71 8.99 12.21
CA THR A 541 -4.75 7.97 12.66
C THR A 541 -3.33 8.52 12.68
N VAL A 542 -2.53 8.11 13.66
CA VAL A 542 -1.08 8.28 13.71
C VAL A 542 -0.43 6.91 13.72
N SER A 543 0.52 6.69 12.82
CA SER A 543 1.31 5.47 12.80
C SER A 543 2.19 5.42 14.05
N PRO A 544 2.19 4.33 14.82
CA PRO A 544 3.03 4.22 16.01
C PRO A 544 4.53 4.21 15.67
N LEU A 545 4.88 3.94 14.40
CA LEU A 545 6.26 3.93 13.92
C LEU A 545 6.81 5.34 13.60
N GLU A 546 5.94 6.34 13.47
CA GLU A 546 6.30 7.71 13.11
C GLU A 546 6.53 8.61 14.34
N TYR A 547 7.16 8.08 15.39
CA TYR A 547 7.43 8.83 16.62
C TYR A 547 8.44 9.96 16.43
N PHE A 548 8.27 11.08 17.14
CA PHE A 548 9.17 12.23 17.07
C PHE A 548 10.52 11.96 17.73
N SER A 549 10.49 11.44 18.96
CA SER A 549 11.69 11.10 19.74
C SER A 549 11.42 9.98 20.75
N THR A 550 12.48 9.43 21.34
CA THR A 550 12.41 8.43 22.42
C THR A 550 12.40 9.12 23.78
N TYR A 551 11.78 8.50 24.77
CA TYR A 551 11.77 8.96 26.16
C TYR A 551 12.36 7.89 27.08
N ASN A 552 13.40 8.26 27.86
CA ASN A 552 14.08 7.39 28.84
C ASN A 552 14.56 6.02 28.31
N VAL A 553 14.81 5.89 27.01
CA VAL A 553 15.28 4.63 26.42
C VAL A 553 16.79 4.49 26.59
N SER A 554 17.22 3.63 27.51
CA SER A 554 18.63 3.26 27.69
C SER A 554 19.01 1.97 26.93
N ASP A 555 18.10 1.00 26.84
CA ASP A 555 18.25 -0.22 26.04
C ASP A 555 17.27 -0.24 24.87
N LYS A 556 17.80 -0.41 23.66
CA LYS A 556 17.04 -0.35 22.41
C LYS A 556 16.70 -1.73 21.84
N ALA A 557 17.31 -2.81 22.34
CA ALA A 557 17.25 -4.13 21.69
C ALA A 557 15.83 -4.70 21.58
N GLY A 558 14.95 -4.41 22.56
CA GLY A 558 13.57 -4.88 22.58
C GLY A 558 12.56 -4.03 21.77
N PHE A 559 12.99 -2.88 21.24
CA PHE A 559 12.13 -2.02 20.43
C PHE A 559 12.16 -2.47 18.98
N LEU A 560 11.07 -3.08 18.52
CA LEU A 560 10.98 -3.70 17.20
C LEU A 560 9.74 -3.23 16.46
N SER A 561 9.85 -3.14 15.13
CA SER A 561 8.69 -3.17 14.23
C SER A 561 8.32 -4.63 13.95
N LEU A 562 7.02 -4.94 13.94
CA LEU A 562 6.47 -6.25 13.61
C LEU A 562 5.45 -6.11 12.49
N GLU A 563 5.59 -6.94 11.45
CA GLU A 563 4.68 -6.91 10.30
C GLU A 563 3.24 -7.15 10.70
N ARG A 564 2.34 -6.41 10.07
CA ARG A 564 0.88 -6.58 10.16
C ARG A 564 0.30 -6.73 8.77
N HIS A 565 -0.60 -7.69 8.60
CA HIS A 565 -1.32 -7.91 7.36
C HIS A 565 -2.69 -7.23 7.38
N GLY A 566 -3.34 -7.09 8.55
CA GLY A 566 -4.65 -6.47 8.73
C GLY A 566 -4.60 -5.09 9.39
N ASN A 567 -3.56 -4.31 9.10
CA ASN A 567 -3.36 -2.99 9.69
C ASN A 567 -2.75 -2.01 8.67
N ASN A 568 -2.98 -0.71 8.90
CA ASN A 568 -2.54 0.39 8.03
C ASN A 568 -1.05 0.73 8.24
N GLY A 569 -0.20 -0.30 8.22
CA GLY A 569 1.20 -0.27 8.58
C GLY A 569 1.56 -1.25 9.70
N ASP A 570 2.86 -1.33 9.98
CA ASP A 570 3.41 -2.27 10.95
C ASP A 570 3.21 -1.81 12.41
N ARG A 571 3.29 -2.78 13.32
CA ARG A 571 3.15 -2.60 14.76
C ARG A 571 4.48 -2.23 15.40
N ILE A 572 4.43 -1.44 16.46
CA ILE A 572 5.57 -1.25 17.37
C ILE A 572 5.49 -2.15 18.60
N VAL A 573 6.64 -2.63 19.05
CA VAL A 573 6.81 -3.27 20.36
C VAL A 573 7.47 -2.29 21.32
N ILE A 574 6.79 -2.01 22.44
CA ILE A 574 7.34 -1.26 23.57
C ILE A 574 7.64 -2.27 24.68
N PRO A 575 8.90 -2.71 24.86
CA PRO A 575 9.26 -3.69 25.88
C PRO A 575 9.06 -3.11 27.29
N ALA A 576 9.16 -3.96 28.31
CA ALA A 576 9.22 -3.51 29.70
C ALA A 576 10.39 -2.54 29.90
N ALA A 577 10.20 -1.49 30.70
CA ALA A 577 11.31 -0.61 31.04
C ALA A 577 12.29 -1.34 31.97
N ARG A 578 13.60 -1.09 31.81
CA ARG A 578 14.62 -1.65 32.71
C ARG A 578 14.69 -0.89 34.04
N GLU A 579 14.51 0.43 33.98
CA GLU A 579 14.72 1.33 35.12
C GLU A 579 13.40 1.85 35.71
N SER A 580 12.68 2.71 34.99
CA SER A 580 11.45 3.33 35.52
C SER A 580 10.30 3.23 34.52
N HIS A 581 10.38 3.98 33.44
CA HIS A 581 9.42 4.03 32.36
C HIS A 581 10.11 4.59 31.13
N HIS A 582 9.73 4.10 29.96
CA HIS A 582 10.32 4.51 28.69
C HIS A 582 9.30 4.39 27.56
N GLY A 583 9.59 5.02 26.43
CA GLY A 583 8.71 4.91 25.28
C GLY A 583 8.97 5.97 24.22
N PHE A 584 7.89 6.48 23.66
CA PHE A 584 7.91 7.32 22.47
C PHE A 584 7.10 8.59 22.67
N ILE A 585 7.64 9.69 22.15
CA ILE A 585 6.97 10.98 22.07
C ILE A 585 6.54 11.18 20.62
N TYR A 586 5.28 11.50 20.41
CA TYR A 586 4.69 11.91 19.14
C TYR A 586 4.36 13.40 19.20
N THR A 587 4.59 14.12 18.11
CA THR A 587 4.27 15.56 18.03
C THR A 587 3.02 15.74 17.20
N LEU A 588 1.96 16.26 17.82
CA LEU A 588 0.68 16.56 17.19
C LEU A 588 0.61 18.06 16.92
N TYR A 589 0.31 18.46 15.70
CA TYR A 589 0.20 19.86 15.30
C TYR A 589 -1.25 20.20 14.97
N ASN A 590 -1.82 21.16 15.69
CA ASN A 590 -3.10 21.75 15.36
C ASN A 590 -2.86 23.00 14.50
N PRO A 591 -3.13 22.99 13.19
CA PRO A 591 -2.88 24.12 12.31
C PRO A 591 -3.96 25.21 12.38
N TYR A 592 -5.03 24.99 13.14
CA TYR A 592 -6.21 25.85 13.13
C TYR A 592 -6.15 26.89 14.25
N ASP A 593 -6.89 27.98 14.07
CA ASP A 593 -7.03 29.12 14.99
C ASP A 593 -8.00 28.85 16.17
N THR A 594 -8.41 27.59 16.35
CA THR A 594 -9.29 27.11 17.42
C THR A 594 -8.66 25.95 18.17
N ASP A 595 -8.92 25.92 19.48
CA ASP A 595 -8.60 24.78 20.32
C ASP A 595 -9.55 23.62 19.98
N TYR A 596 -9.05 22.39 20.00
CA TYR A 596 -9.87 21.19 19.85
C TYR A 596 -9.82 20.34 21.11
N LYS A 597 -11.00 19.92 21.58
CA LYS A 597 -11.11 18.85 22.56
C LYS A 597 -10.99 17.49 21.87
N VAL A 598 -10.14 16.62 22.40
CA VAL A 598 -9.83 15.31 21.79
C VAL A 598 -9.86 14.15 22.77
N ASP A 599 -10.23 13.00 22.22
CA ASP A 599 -10.06 11.68 22.82
C ASP A 599 -8.95 10.92 22.07
N ILE A 600 -8.21 10.06 22.76
CA ILE A 600 -7.18 9.20 22.18
C ILE A 600 -7.52 7.74 22.39
N TYR A 601 -7.63 7.01 21.28
CA TYR A 601 -7.80 5.57 21.23
C TYR A 601 -6.48 4.92 20.82
N LEU A 602 -6.23 3.73 21.35
CA LEU A 602 -5.17 2.85 20.86
C LEU A 602 -5.81 1.63 20.20
N LYS A 603 -5.30 1.23 19.03
CA LYS A 603 -5.40 -0.15 18.53
C LYS A 603 -4.16 -0.88 19.01
N TYR A 604 -4.31 -1.80 19.95
CA TYR A 604 -3.17 -2.43 20.62
C TYR A 604 -3.43 -3.90 20.96
N ALA A 605 -2.36 -4.62 21.30
CA ALA A 605 -2.41 -5.93 21.94
C ALA A 605 -1.56 -5.93 23.22
N ALA A 606 -2.07 -6.61 24.24
CA ALA A 606 -1.44 -6.82 25.53
C ALA A 606 -1.83 -8.23 26.03
N PRO A 607 -1.19 -9.30 25.51
CA PRO A 607 -1.59 -10.68 25.81
C PRO A 607 -1.50 -11.01 27.30
N GLN A 608 -0.66 -10.28 28.02
CA GLN A 608 -0.63 -10.25 29.47
C GLN A 608 -0.93 -8.84 29.95
N GLN A 609 -1.46 -8.74 31.18
CA GLN A 609 -1.73 -7.47 31.81
C GLN A 609 -0.47 -6.59 31.84
N THR A 610 -0.58 -5.37 31.34
CA THR A 610 0.53 -4.42 31.30
C THR A 610 0.07 -3.02 31.72
N ARG A 611 0.95 -2.32 32.45
CA ARG A 611 0.71 -0.95 32.89
C ARG A 611 1.36 -0.02 31.88
N ILE A 612 0.58 0.91 31.33
CA ILE A 612 1.03 1.87 30.33
C ILE A 612 0.79 3.29 30.82
N GLY A 613 1.51 4.25 30.24
CA GLY A 613 1.30 5.68 30.48
C GLY A 613 0.97 6.36 29.16
N LEU A 614 -0.06 7.21 29.17
CA LEU A 614 -0.40 8.04 28.02
C LEU A 614 -0.64 9.48 28.48
N TYR A 615 0.22 10.40 28.03
CA TYR A 615 0.24 11.78 28.47
C TYR A 615 0.25 12.74 27.29
N LEU A 616 -0.62 13.73 27.31
CA LEU A 616 -0.60 14.86 26.38
C LEU A 616 -0.13 16.11 27.13
N ASN A 617 0.98 16.70 26.70
CA ASN A 617 1.59 17.89 27.33
C ASN A 617 1.84 17.71 28.84
N GLY A 618 2.25 16.50 29.25
CA GLY A 618 2.54 16.14 30.63
C GLY A 618 1.32 15.73 31.47
N TRP A 619 0.10 15.90 30.96
CA TRP A 619 -1.14 15.50 31.63
C TRP A 619 -1.66 14.19 31.03
N GLY A 620 -2.02 13.20 31.85
CA GLY A 620 -2.31 11.87 31.32
C GLY A 620 -2.89 10.89 32.31
N THR A 621 -2.92 9.63 31.90
CA THR A 621 -3.39 8.50 32.70
C THR A 621 -2.38 7.35 32.68
N THR A 622 -2.46 6.46 33.68
CA THR A 622 -1.62 5.25 33.78
C THR A 622 -2.45 3.97 33.88
N PRO A 623 -3.24 3.64 32.86
CA PRO A 623 -4.14 2.50 32.93
C PRO A 623 -3.36 1.18 32.89
N THR A 624 -4.03 0.15 33.40
CA THR A 624 -3.60 -1.22 33.21
C THR A 624 -4.48 -1.87 32.16
N VAL A 625 -3.87 -2.43 31.12
CA VAL A 625 -4.53 -2.93 29.93
C VAL A 625 -4.22 -4.40 29.69
N HIS A 626 -5.15 -5.14 29.09
CA HIS A 626 -4.96 -6.54 28.69
C HIS A 626 -5.91 -6.89 27.54
N THR A 627 -5.45 -7.75 26.62
CA THR A 627 -6.24 -8.20 25.46
C THR A 627 -6.40 -9.72 25.41
N GLN A 628 -6.08 -10.45 26.49
CA GLN A 628 -6.26 -11.90 26.53
C GLN A 628 -7.73 -12.32 26.33
N THR A 629 -8.66 -11.63 27.00
CA THR A 629 -10.11 -11.88 26.93
C THR A 629 -10.90 -10.68 26.42
N ASN A 630 -10.34 -9.47 26.52
CA ASN A 630 -10.95 -8.23 26.05
C ASN A 630 -10.27 -7.76 24.76
N ASN A 631 -10.71 -8.31 23.63
CA ASN A 631 -10.18 -7.99 22.31
C ASN A 631 -11.31 -7.96 21.28
N ASP A 632 -11.01 -7.44 20.09
CA ASP A 632 -11.91 -7.42 18.93
C ASP A 632 -11.78 -8.73 18.11
N GLY A 633 -11.02 -9.71 18.60
CA GLY A 633 -10.89 -11.05 18.02
C GLY A 633 -10.07 -11.16 16.74
N ILE A 634 -9.48 -10.06 16.27
CA ILE A 634 -8.64 -10.03 15.06
C ILE A 634 -7.21 -10.43 15.43
N GLU A 635 -6.82 -11.64 15.01
CA GLU A 635 -5.49 -12.19 15.12
C GLU A 635 -4.74 -11.94 13.82
N ASP A 636 -3.68 -11.17 13.92
CA ASP A 636 -2.87 -10.78 12.77
C ASP A 636 -1.44 -10.88 13.23
N MET A 637 -0.67 -11.84 12.71
CA MET A 637 0.75 -12.03 13.06
C MET A 637 1.08 -11.97 14.58
N GLY A 638 0.19 -12.48 15.43
CA GLY A 638 0.32 -12.42 16.90
C GLY A 638 -1.00 -12.23 17.63
N PRO A 639 -0.97 -11.80 18.91
CA PRO A 639 -2.15 -11.72 19.76
C PRO A 639 -3.23 -10.77 19.23
N ALA A 640 -4.48 -11.12 19.56
CA ALA A 640 -5.65 -10.34 19.18
C ALA A 640 -5.62 -8.90 19.72
N THR A 641 -6.13 -7.99 18.91
CA THR A 641 -6.06 -6.55 19.15
C THR A 641 -7.37 -5.99 19.70
N LYS A 642 -7.28 -4.84 20.37
CA LYS A 642 -8.43 -4.07 20.85
C LYS A 642 -8.29 -2.62 20.40
N ILE A 643 -9.37 -2.02 19.90
CA ILE A 643 -9.51 -0.57 19.83
C ILE A 643 -10.19 -0.08 21.11
N GLN A 644 -9.49 0.73 21.89
CA GLN A 644 -9.98 1.23 23.17
C GLN A 644 -9.61 2.69 23.38
N LYS A 645 -10.55 3.47 23.93
CA LYS A 645 -10.26 4.82 24.43
C LYS A 645 -9.37 4.73 25.67
N ILE A 646 -8.22 5.40 25.62
CA ILE A 646 -7.25 5.44 26.72
C ILE A 646 -7.28 6.80 27.42
N LEU A 647 -7.46 7.87 26.65
CA LEU A 647 -7.39 9.25 27.14
C LEU A 647 -8.59 10.05 26.60
N SER A 648 -9.14 10.99 27.39
CA SER A 648 -10.35 11.74 27.02
C SER A 648 -10.35 13.21 27.43
N ASP A 649 -11.05 14.04 26.65
CA ASP A 649 -11.33 15.47 26.89
C ASP A 649 -10.10 16.41 27.00
N PHE A 650 -9.01 16.05 26.31
CA PHE A 650 -7.78 16.85 26.29
C PHE A 650 -7.87 18.00 25.30
N THR A 651 -7.23 19.13 25.60
CA THR A 651 -7.17 20.27 24.68
C THR A 651 -5.92 20.18 23.82
N LEU A 652 -6.11 20.13 22.50
CA LEU A 652 -5.10 20.51 21.52
C LEU A 652 -5.18 22.03 21.31
N PRO A 653 -4.18 22.80 21.75
CA PRO A 653 -4.16 24.25 21.60
C PRO A 653 -4.09 24.63 20.11
N LYS A 654 -4.74 25.73 19.75
CA LYS A 654 -4.68 26.33 18.40
C LYS A 654 -3.26 26.67 17.97
N GLU A 655 -3.00 26.55 16.67
CA GLU A 655 -1.75 26.93 15.98
C GLU A 655 -0.48 26.44 16.70
N SER A 656 -0.53 25.26 17.32
CA SER A 656 0.48 24.82 18.26
C SER A 656 0.74 23.33 18.23
N ASN A 657 1.92 22.96 18.73
CA ASN A 657 2.36 21.58 18.86
C ASN A 657 2.01 21.05 20.25
N SER A 658 1.58 19.80 20.32
CA SER A 658 1.40 19.04 21.54
C SER A 658 2.24 17.77 21.53
N ALA A 659 2.84 17.44 22.67
CA ALA A 659 3.62 16.22 22.85
C ALA A 659 2.73 15.13 23.45
N LEU A 660 2.53 14.05 22.70
CA LEU A 660 1.88 12.82 23.16
C LEU A 660 2.95 11.80 23.53
N LEU A 661 3.11 11.53 24.83
CA LEU A 661 4.00 10.51 25.35
C LEU A 661 3.23 9.20 25.58
N LEU A 662 3.67 8.13 24.92
CA LEU A 662 3.23 6.76 25.18
C LEU A 662 4.40 5.97 25.77
N GLU A 663 4.20 5.44 26.98
CA GLU A 663 5.26 4.75 27.72
C GLU A 663 4.80 3.43 28.34
N ASN A 664 5.79 2.58 28.61
CA ASN A 664 5.65 1.33 29.35
C ASN A 664 6.53 1.37 30.61
N TYR A 665 6.09 0.70 31.67
CA TYR A 665 6.70 0.78 33.00
C TYR A 665 7.67 -0.37 33.31
N GLN A 666 8.51 -0.17 34.32
CA GLN A 666 9.35 -1.22 34.87
C GLN A 666 8.49 -2.34 35.47
N GLY A 667 8.85 -3.58 35.17
CA GLY A 667 8.12 -4.77 35.64
C GLY A 667 6.78 -5.02 34.92
N ALA A 668 6.40 -4.17 33.96
CA ALA A 668 5.24 -4.39 33.12
C ALA A 668 5.54 -5.38 31.98
N ASN A 669 4.50 -5.88 31.30
CA ASN A 669 4.65 -6.73 30.13
C ASN A 669 4.81 -5.89 28.84
N PRO A 670 5.38 -6.44 27.76
CA PRO A 670 5.48 -5.72 26.49
C PRO A 670 4.11 -5.24 25.99
N LEU A 671 4.07 -3.99 25.52
CA LEU A 671 2.92 -3.41 24.84
C LEU A 671 3.15 -3.48 23.33
N TYR A 672 2.10 -3.86 22.60
CA TYR A 672 2.12 -3.95 21.15
C TYR A 672 1.12 -2.95 20.58
N VAL A 673 1.54 -1.97 19.80
CA VAL A 673 0.66 -0.89 19.32
C VAL A 673 0.61 -0.90 17.79
N ASP A 674 -0.60 -0.96 17.25
CA ASP A 674 -0.88 -1.01 15.81
C ASP A 674 -1.24 0.37 15.27
N SER A 675 -1.96 1.17 16.05
CA SER A 675 -2.39 2.50 15.65
C SER A 675 -2.72 3.38 16.86
N ILE A 676 -2.43 4.67 16.74
CA ILE A 676 -2.92 5.71 17.65
C ILE A 676 -4.01 6.46 16.88
N ILE A 677 -5.20 6.60 17.45
CA ILE A 677 -6.34 7.25 16.79
C ILE A 677 -6.77 8.42 17.65
N ILE A 678 -6.71 9.62 17.08
CA ILE A 678 -7.08 10.87 17.76
C ILE A 678 -8.41 11.31 17.19
N THR A 679 -9.41 11.49 18.04
CA THR A 679 -10.74 11.91 17.64
C THR A 679 -11.08 13.23 18.31
N LYS A 680 -12.01 14.01 17.75
CA LYS A 680 -12.71 15.03 18.53
C LYS A 680 -13.38 14.36 19.74
N ALA A 681 -13.44 15.06 20.85
CA ALA A 681 -14.05 14.55 22.07
C ALA A 681 -15.50 14.14 21.81
N GLY A 682 -15.91 12.98 22.36
CA GLY A 682 -17.26 12.43 22.19
C GLY A 682 -17.48 11.61 20.92
N VAL A 683 -16.56 11.63 19.96
CA VAL A 683 -16.60 10.72 18.80
C VAL A 683 -16.30 9.31 19.28
N THR A 684 -17.19 8.36 18.97
CA THR A 684 -17.08 6.97 19.40
C THR A 684 -17.16 6.02 18.22
N PRO A 685 -16.30 4.99 18.17
CA PRO A 685 -16.42 3.96 17.15
C PRO A 685 -17.61 3.04 17.44
N ILE A 686 -18.17 2.46 16.38
CA ILE A 686 -19.12 1.35 16.46
C ILE A 686 -18.52 0.24 17.33
N SER A 687 -19.25 -0.15 18.37
CA SER A 687 -18.86 -1.16 19.36
C SER A 687 -20.12 -1.82 19.97
N ILE A 688 -19.93 -2.96 20.65
CA ILE A 688 -21.00 -3.68 21.37
C ILE A 688 -21.13 -3.15 22.79
#